data_AF-A0A2D5BBK4-F1
#
_entry.id   AF-A0A2D5BBK4-F1
#
_cell.length_a   1.000
_cell.length_b   1.000
_cell.length_c   1.000
_cell.angle_alpha   90.00
_cell.angle_beta   90.00
_cell.angle_gamma   90.00
#
_symmetry.space_group_name_H-M   'P 1'
#
loop_
_entity.id
_entity.type
_entity.pdbx_description
1 polymer ?
#
loop_
_entity_poly.entity_id
_entity_poly.type
_entity_poly.pdbx_seq_one_letter_code
_entity_poly.pdbx_strand_id
1 'polypeptide(L)'
;MSSRDLKFTRNIGIMAHIDAGKTTTTERILYYTGVSHKIGEVHDGAATMDWMVQEQERGITITSAATTCFWRFPTNQGKDLSNTEEYKINIIDTPGHVDFTVEVERSLRVLDGAVALLCAVGGVQPQTETVWRQATKYSVPRIAFVNKMDRTGADFFSVVKQIDEKLKGHPVPLQIPIGSEADFRGVVDLLENKAIIWDDETQGMTFKEIDIPEDLKATVSEYREKLVESVAEFDDSLLEKFFDNPDEITSEELVSAIRKATISQKITPVLCGSAFKNKGVQTMLDAVMSFMPSPLDVEAIAGTNPDTGEEEMRKPDSKEPFSALAFKIATDPFVGRLCFFRVYSGKTDAGSYVKNIRTDKKERISRIFQMHSNKQNPIDSIEAGDIGAGVGFKDIRTGDTLCDEKRPIVLESMTFPDPVIGLAVEPKTQADMDKMGVALAKLAEEDPTFRVATDEETGQTVISGMGELHLDILVDRMRREFKVECNQGAPQVQYKEALTAETGHREQYKKQTGGRGKFADIDFKIGPADEDFEAGGLQFINKIKGGNIPREFIPAVEKGFKDAMSNGPLAGYSVDSMKVTLEDGSFHPVDSDSLSFELAAKLGFREAARKAKPMILEPLMKMEVVMPETSMGDVVGDLNKRRGMVEGMDTKDGDSVVHAKVPLSEMFGYVTTLRTITSGRGSSSMEFSHYAETPKGISEEVIENVKGSK
;
A
#
# COMPACT_ATOMS: atom_id res chain seq x y z
N MET A 1 -1.63 31.88 26.83
CA MET A 1 -2.21 30.52 26.95
C MET A 1 -1.13 29.66 27.57
N SER A 2 -1.39 29.02 28.71
CA SER A 2 -0.43 28.08 29.31
C SER A 2 -0.12 26.97 28.30
N SER A 3 1.14 26.55 28.21
CA SER A 3 1.53 25.39 27.40
C SER A 3 0.68 24.20 27.80
N ARG A 4 0.12 23.49 26.82
CA ARG A 4 -0.67 22.28 27.04
C ARG A 4 0.20 21.19 27.68
N ASP A 5 -0.37 20.42 28.61
CA ASP A 5 0.34 19.26 29.15
C ASP A 5 0.18 18.06 28.20
N LEU A 6 1.29 17.69 27.56
CA LEU A 6 1.34 16.58 26.61
C LEU A 6 1.10 15.22 27.27
N LYS A 7 1.20 15.12 28.61
CA LYS A 7 0.89 13.88 29.35
C LYS A 7 -0.54 13.40 29.12
N PHE A 8 -1.47 14.31 28.85
CA PHE A 8 -2.89 14.02 28.61
C PHE A 8 -3.24 13.90 27.13
N THR A 9 -2.24 13.84 26.24
CA THR A 9 -2.46 13.59 24.81
C THR A 9 -2.26 12.11 24.49
N ARG A 10 -3.14 11.55 23.64
CA ARG A 10 -3.03 10.19 23.09
C ARG A 10 -3.21 10.25 21.58
N ASN A 11 -2.19 9.82 20.84
CA ASN A 11 -2.29 9.62 19.39
C ASN A 11 -2.45 8.13 19.11
N ILE A 12 -3.68 7.69 18.83
CA ILE A 12 -3.99 6.26 18.65
C ILE A 12 -4.51 5.94 17.26
N GLY A 13 -4.11 4.78 16.75
CA GLY A 13 -4.72 4.17 15.58
C GLY A 13 -5.66 3.03 15.96
N ILE A 14 -6.71 2.84 15.18
CA ILE A 14 -7.56 1.65 15.29
C ILE A 14 -7.22 0.72 14.13
N MET A 15 -6.67 -0.45 14.44
CA MET A 15 -6.12 -1.37 13.44
C MET A 15 -6.76 -2.76 13.55
N ALA A 16 -7.10 -3.37 12.43
CA ALA A 16 -7.80 -4.65 12.38
C ALA A 16 -7.89 -5.19 10.95
N HIS A 17 -8.17 -6.48 10.80
CA HIS A 17 -8.61 -7.04 9.53
C HIS A 17 -10.03 -6.57 9.12
N ILE A 18 -10.44 -6.90 7.90
CA ILE A 18 -11.78 -6.60 7.37
C ILE A 18 -12.85 -7.23 8.30
N ASP A 19 -13.97 -6.55 8.51
CA ASP A 19 -15.06 -7.04 9.35
C ASP A 19 -14.74 -7.28 10.84
N ALA A 20 -13.60 -6.86 11.37
CA ALA A 20 -13.37 -6.87 12.83
C ALA A 20 -14.21 -5.79 13.58
N GLY A 21 -14.86 -4.88 12.84
CA GLY A 21 -15.68 -3.81 13.39
C GLY A 21 -14.91 -2.55 13.78
N LYS A 22 -13.90 -2.16 12.99
CA LYS A 22 -13.12 -0.91 13.17
C LYS A 22 -13.98 0.32 13.22
N THR A 23 -14.61 0.66 12.08
CA THR A 23 -15.45 1.85 11.95
C THR A 23 -16.56 1.85 12.99
N THR A 24 -17.20 0.69 13.25
CA THR A 24 -18.22 0.59 14.30
C THR A 24 -17.67 0.97 15.67
N THR A 25 -16.46 0.48 16.03
CA THR A 25 -15.81 0.84 17.29
C THR A 25 -15.45 2.31 17.33
N THR A 26 -14.94 2.87 16.23
CA THR A 26 -14.64 4.30 16.10
C THR A 26 -15.87 5.17 16.30
N GLU A 27 -17.01 4.83 15.68
CA GLU A 27 -18.29 5.54 15.86
C GLU A 27 -18.78 5.48 17.32
N ARG A 28 -18.58 4.35 18.02
CA ARG A 28 -18.88 4.27 19.45
C ARG A 28 -18.00 5.20 20.27
N ILE A 29 -16.72 5.31 19.95
CA ILE A 29 -15.82 6.26 20.62
C ILE A 29 -16.30 7.70 20.40
N LEU A 30 -16.71 8.06 19.18
CA LEU A 30 -17.24 9.40 18.88
C LEU A 30 -18.53 9.70 19.65
N TYR A 31 -19.39 8.69 19.83
CA TYR A 31 -20.62 8.82 20.62
C TYR A 31 -20.33 9.02 22.11
N TYR A 32 -19.47 8.17 22.71
CA TYR A 32 -19.19 8.26 24.15
C TYR A 32 -18.40 9.51 24.52
N THR A 33 -17.51 9.98 23.64
CA THR A 33 -16.78 11.24 23.84
C THR A 33 -17.66 12.48 23.64
N GLY A 34 -18.94 12.30 23.27
CA GLY A 34 -19.91 13.38 23.10
C GLY A 34 -19.74 14.19 21.82
N VAL A 35 -18.84 13.77 20.92
CA VAL A 35 -18.58 14.49 19.66
C VAL A 35 -19.68 14.23 18.63
N SER A 36 -20.24 13.02 18.61
CA SER A 36 -21.45 12.70 17.86
C SER A 36 -22.63 12.48 18.80
N HIS A 37 -23.78 13.13 18.51
CA HIS A 37 -25.03 12.94 19.24
C HIS A 37 -25.88 11.79 18.69
N LYS A 38 -25.44 11.14 17.60
CA LYS A 38 -26.10 9.98 17.01
C LYS A 38 -25.10 8.87 16.80
N ILE A 39 -25.56 7.65 17.08
CA ILE A 39 -24.87 6.43 16.70
C ILE A 39 -25.02 6.27 15.18
N GLY A 40 -23.91 6.33 14.44
CA GLY A 40 -23.86 5.95 13.03
C GLY A 40 -23.66 4.44 12.90
N GLU A 41 -24.44 3.79 12.01
CA GLU A 41 -24.21 2.39 11.64
C GLU A 41 -23.63 2.31 10.23
N VAL A 42 -22.60 1.46 10.07
CA VAL A 42 -21.87 1.27 8.81
C VAL A 42 -22.77 0.64 7.74
N HIS A 43 -23.64 -0.29 8.14
CA HIS A 43 -24.55 -0.99 7.21
C HIS A 43 -25.63 -0.07 6.61
N ASP A 44 -25.94 1.05 7.27
CA ASP A 44 -26.91 2.04 6.81
C ASP A 44 -26.27 3.21 6.07
N GLY A 45 -24.94 3.19 5.85
CA GLY A 45 -24.19 4.28 5.24
C GLY A 45 -24.15 5.56 6.08
N ALA A 46 -24.46 5.47 7.37
CA ALA A 46 -24.58 6.62 8.28
C ALA A 46 -23.33 6.85 9.15
N ALA A 47 -22.25 6.08 8.93
CA ALA A 47 -21.00 6.24 9.65
C ALA A 47 -20.33 7.58 9.31
N THR A 48 -19.85 8.29 10.34
CA THR A 48 -19.18 9.58 10.22
C THR A 48 -17.77 9.44 9.65
N MET A 49 -17.08 8.34 9.95
CA MET A 49 -15.69 8.11 9.55
C MET A 49 -15.53 7.62 8.09
N ASP A 50 -16.49 6.84 7.59
CA ASP A 50 -16.56 6.41 6.18
C ASP A 50 -17.30 7.49 5.37
N TRP A 51 -16.61 8.58 5.06
CA TRP A 51 -17.20 9.76 4.40
C TRP A 51 -17.26 9.64 2.88
N MET A 52 -16.44 8.76 2.28
CA MET A 52 -16.48 8.54 0.84
C MET A 52 -17.70 7.70 0.48
N VAL A 53 -18.36 8.05 -0.63
CA VAL A 53 -19.52 7.28 -1.13
C VAL A 53 -19.11 5.83 -1.41
N GLN A 54 -17.89 5.60 -1.90
CA GLN A 54 -17.34 4.28 -2.17
C GLN A 54 -17.14 3.43 -0.90
N GLU A 55 -16.78 4.07 0.22
CA GLU A 55 -16.65 3.40 1.52
C GLU A 55 -18.02 2.96 2.02
N GLN A 56 -19.02 3.84 1.92
CA GLN A 56 -20.41 3.56 2.32
C GLN A 56 -21.08 2.48 1.45
N GLU A 57 -20.89 2.53 0.13
CA GLU A 57 -21.45 1.53 -0.81
C GLU A 57 -20.86 0.13 -0.59
N ARG A 58 -19.58 0.04 -0.22
CA ARG A 58 -18.85 -1.24 -0.06
C ARG A 58 -18.76 -1.72 1.39
N GLY A 59 -19.05 -0.87 2.37
CA GLY A 59 -18.93 -1.18 3.80
C GLY A 59 -17.49 -1.40 4.27
N ILE A 60 -16.50 -0.77 3.62
CA ILE A 60 -15.08 -0.88 3.96
C ILE A 60 -14.43 0.50 4.04
N THR A 61 -13.47 0.67 4.95
CA THR A 61 -12.63 1.87 5.03
C THR A 61 -11.52 1.81 3.99
N ILE A 62 -11.43 2.84 3.14
CA ILE A 62 -10.48 2.97 2.04
C ILE A 62 -9.37 3.94 2.42
N THR A 63 -9.72 5.09 2.99
CA THR A 63 -8.74 6.12 3.38
C THR A 63 -8.74 6.34 4.88
N SER A 64 -7.58 6.66 5.44
CA SER A 64 -7.48 6.91 6.88
C SER A 64 -8.21 8.21 7.30
N ALA A 65 -9.14 8.14 8.25
CA ALA A 65 -9.83 9.33 8.75
C ALA A 65 -9.23 9.75 10.10
N ALA A 66 -8.87 11.02 10.23
CA ALA A 66 -8.32 11.59 11.46
C ALA A 66 -9.39 12.40 12.20
N THR A 67 -9.56 12.12 13.48
CA THR A 67 -10.54 12.80 14.34
C THR A 67 -9.97 13.04 15.72
N THR A 68 -10.17 14.25 16.24
CA THR A 68 -9.89 14.58 17.64
C THR A 68 -11.14 14.47 18.50
N CYS A 69 -11.02 13.84 19.66
CA CYS A 69 -12.04 13.80 20.70
C CYS A 69 -11.42 14.04 22.09
N PHE A 70 -12.29 14.23 23.10
CA PHE A 70 -11.90 14.49 24.48
C PHE A 70 -12.55 13.45 25.39
N TRP A 71 -11.77 12.94 26.35
CA TRP A 71 -12.23 11.93 27.30
C TRP A 71 -11.82 12.32 28.72
N ARG A 72 -12.77 12.28 29.66
CA ARG A 72 -12.50 12.59 31.07
C ARG A 72 -12.15 11.28 31.78
N PHE A 73 -10.98 11.22 32.42
CA PHE A 73 -10.49 10.02 33.08
C PHE A 73 -9.57 10.37 34.26
N PRO A 74 -9.57 9.61 35.37
CA PRO A 74 -10.48 8.50 35.70
C PRO A 74 -11.87 9.00 36.12
N THR A 75 -12.91 8.17 35.91
CA THR A 75 -14.26 8.43 36.42
C THR A 75 -14.80 7.19 37.13
N ASN A 76 -15.76 7.37 38.05
CA ASN A 76 -16.47 6.26 38.68
C ASN A 76 -17.96 6.34 38.32
N GLN A 77 -18.46 5.36 37.57
CA GLN A 77 -19.84 5.33 37.04
C GLN A 77 -20.23 6.64 36.34
N GLY A 78 -19.30 7.21 35.55
CA GLY A 78 -19.49 8.46 34.81
C GLY A 78 -19.43 9.73 35.66
N LYS A 79 -19.03 9.64 36.94
CA LYS A 79 -18.79 10.80 37.80
C LYS A 79 -17.31 11.08 37.93
N ASP A 80 -16.96 12.36 37.85
CA ASP A 80 -15.60 12.84 38.07
C ASP A 80 -15.14 12.53 39.51
N LEU A 81 -13.92 12.03 39.60
CA LEU A 81 -13.13 11.88 40.82
C LEU A 81 -12.27 13.13 41.04
N SER A 82 -11.64 13.24 42.22
CA SER A 82 -10.79 14.39 42.54
C SER A 82 -9.54 14.51 41.66
N ASN A 83 -9.14 13.43 40.99
CA ASN A 83 -7.99 13.35 40.09
C ASN A 83 -8.39 13.22 38.61
N THR A 84 -9.66 13.49 38.26
CA THR A 84 -10.11 13.44 36.86
C THR A 84 -9.47 14.54 36.04
N GLU A 85 -8.81 14.15 34.96
CA GLU A 85 -8.23 15.05 33.97
C GLU A 85 -8.89 14.84 32.61
N GLU A 86 -8.81 15.86 31.76
CA GLU A 86 -9.34 15.79 30.39
C GLU A 86 -8.23 15.39 29.41
N TYR A 87 -8.39 14.22 28.80
CA TYR A 87 -7.47 13.68 27.81
C TYR A 87 -7.88 14.09 26.39
N LYS A 88 -6.91 14.53 25.59
CA LYS A 88 -7.07 14.73 24.15
C LYS A 88 -6.69 13.46 23.43
N ILE A 89 -7.60 12.93 22.63
CA ILE A 89 -7.36 11.74 21.83
C ILE A 89 -7.41 12.15 20.36
N ASN A 90 -6.32 11.91 19.64
CA ASN A 90 -6.31 11.96 18.18
C ASN A 90 -6.40 10.51 17.68
N ILE A 91 -7.51 10.20 17.02
CA ILE A 91 -7.80 8.88 16.47
C ILE A 91 -7.54 8.91 14.98
N ILE A 92 -6.76 7.95 14.49
CA ILE A 92 -6.67 7.64 13.06
C ILE A 92 -7.34 6.28 12.83
N ASP A 93 -8.46 6.28 12.12
CA ASP A 93 -9.09 5.04 11.69
C ASP A 93 -8.35 4.51 10.46
N THR A 94 -7.82 3.30 10.54
CA THR A 94 -6.95 2.73 9.49
C THR A 94 -7.70 1.72 8.62
N PRO A 95 -7.41 1.66 7.31
CA PRO A 95 -8.01 0.63 6.45
C PRO A 95 -7.70 -0.79 6.92
N GLY A 96 -8.65 -1.70 6.76
CA GLY A 96 -8.45 -3.12 7.07
C GLY A 96 -8.06 -3.99 5.89
N HIS A 97 -8.15 -3.44 4.68
CA HIS A 97 -7.95 -4.16 3.44
C HIS A 97 -6.50 -4.06 2.98
N VAL A 98 -5.94 -5.18 2.51
CA VAL A 98 -4.54 -5.32 2.09
C VAL A 98 -4.13 -4.39 0.94
N ASP A 99 -5.07 -4.07 0.06
CA ASP A 99 -4.89 -3.12 -1.05
C ASP A 99 -4.58 -1.68 -0.61
N PHE A 100 -4.93 -1.33 0.64
CA PHE A 100 -4.66 -0.03 1.25
C PHE A 100 -3.62 -0.11 2.37
N THR A 101 -2.72 -1.10 2.31
CA THR A 101 -1.61 -1.29 3.26
C THR A 101 -0.75 -0.04 3.44
N VAL A 102 -0.65 0.80 2.41
CA VAL A 102 0.10 2.06 2.44
C VAL A 102 -0.52 3.06 3.41
N GLU A 103 -1.85 3.15 3.46
CA GLU A 103 -2.55 3.99 4.43
C GLU A 103 -2.32 3.50 5.87
N VAL A 104 -2.21 2.18 6.05
CA VAL A 104 -1.87 1.57 7.35
C VAL A 104 -0.44 1.91 7.76
N GLU A 105 0.55 1.80 6.85
CA GLU A 105 1.93 2.15 7.16
C GLU A 105 2.11 3.64 7.50
N ARG A 106 1.49 4.53 6.70
CA ARG A 106 1.52 5.98 6.95
C ARG A 106 0.93 6.32 8.30
N SER A 107 -0.19 5.68 8.65
CA SER A 107 -0.87 5.89 9.91
C SER A 107 -0.02 5.40 11.07
N LEU A 108 0.46 4.16 11.04
CA LEU A 108 1.24 3.57 12.13
C LEU A 108 2.51 4.36 12.44
N ARG A 109 3.17 4.94 11.42
CA ARG A 109 4.37 5.76 11.63
C ARG A 109 4.11 7.05 12.40
N VAL A 110 2.90 7.61 12.30
CA VAL A 110 2.55 8.87 12.99
C VAL A 110 1.78 8.64 14.29
N LEU A 111 1.52 7.40 14.68
CA LEU A 111 0.80 7.11 15.91
C LEU A 111 1.75 6.82 17.05
N ASP A 112 1.34 7.16 18.26
CA ASP A 112 2.09 6.80 19.48
C ASP A 112 1.71 5.41 19.95
N GLY A 113 0.50 4.95 19.64
CA GLY A 113 0.10 3.57 19.88
C GLY A 113 -1.10 3.15 19.03
N ALA A 114 -1.48 1.89 19.10
CA ALA A 114 -2.63 1.36 18.37
C ALA A 114 -3.53 0.44 19.20
N VAL A 115 -4.82 0.42 18.87
CA VAL A 115 -5.81 -0.54 19.36
C VAL A 115 -5.96 -1.64 18.31
N ALA A 116 -5.48 -2.83 18.63
CA ALA A 116 -5.57 -4.03 17.80
C ALA A 116 -6.94 -4.70 17.99
N LEU A 117 -7.86 -4.47 17.04
CA LEU A 117 -9.18 -5.07 17.03
C LEU A 117 -9.13 -6.49 16.48
N LEU A 118 -9.67 -7.44 17.23
CA LEU A 118 -9.76 -8.85 16.86
C LEU A 118 -11.21 -9.31 16.94
N CYS A 119 -11.63 -10.19 16.03
CA CYS A 119 -12.96 -10.77 16.07
C CYS A 119 -12.98 -11.96 17.03
N ALA A 120 -13.90 -11.99 18.00
CA ALA A 120 -14.05 -13.09 18.95
C ALA A 120 -14.32 -14.45 18.30
N VAL A 121 -14.86 -14.46 17.08
CA VAL A 121 -15.14 -15.68 16.30
C VAL A 121 -13.98 -16.00 15.35
N GLY A 122 -13.52 -14.98 14.60
CA GLY A 122 -12.51 -15.16 13.55
C GLY A 122 -11.07 -15.26 14.07
N GLY A 123 -10.82 -14.82 15.31
CA GLY A 123 -9.51 -14.78 15.93
C GLY A 123 -8.47 -14.02 15.11
N VAL A 124 -7.26 -14.57 15.06
CA VAL A 124 -6.14 -14.01 14.30
C VAL A 124 -6.20 -14.53 12.86
N GLN A 125 -6.45 -13.60 11.94
CA GLN A 125 -6.48 -13.84 10.49
C GLN A 125 -5.16 -13.43 9.82
N PRO A 126 -4.85 -13.92 8.60
CA PRO A 126 -3.62 -13.57 7.89
C PRO A 126 -3.37 -12.06 7.71
N GLN A 127 -4.44 -11.28 7.49
CA GLN A 127 -4.34 -9.82 7.39
C GLN A 127 -3.99 -9.19 8.75
N THR A 128 -4.44 -9.79 9.85
CA THR A 128 -4.07 -9.37 11.21
C THR A 128 -2.56 -9.53 11.43
N GLU A 129 -1.97 -10.65 10.97
CA GLU A 129 -0.52 -10.87 11.05
C GLU A 129 0.26 -9.80 10.27
N THR A 130 -0.22 -9.41 9.10
CA THR A 130 0.41 -8.39 8.26
C THR A 130 0.43 -7.03 8.96
N VAL A 131 -0.73 -6.57 9.45
CA VAL A 131 -0.84 -5.29 10.17
C VAL A 131 -0.06 -5.34 11.49
N TRP A 132 -0.04 -6.48 12.17
CA TRP A 132 0.75 -6.67 13.38
C TRP A 132 2.26 -6.55 13.12
N ARG A 133 2.77 -7.16 12.04
CA ARG A 133 4.17 -7.02 11.62
C ARG A 133 4.52 -5.57 11.28
N GLN A 134 3.64 -4.85 10.57
CA GLN A 134 3.84 -3.43 10.25
C GLN A 134 3.93 -2.57 11.51
N ALA A 135 3.03 -2.77 12.47
CA ALA A 135 3.08 -2.04 13.72
C ALA A 135 4.35 -2.38 14.51
N THR A 136 4.90 -3.61 14.38
CA THR A 136 6.14 -4.03 15.07
C THR A 136 7.37 -3.40 14.43
N LYS A 137 7.38 -3.29 13.10
CA LYS A 137 8.41 -2.57 12.33
C LYS A 137 8.57 -1.12 12.81
N TYR A 138 7.46 -0.45 13.11
CA TYR A 138 7.46 0.95 13.60
C TYR A 138 7.50 1.08 15.12
N SER A 139 7.70 -0.04 15.83
CA SER A 139 7.73 -0.08 17.30
C SER A 139 6.54 0.68 17.92
N VAL A 140 5.33 0.37 17.47
CA VAL A 140 4.08 0.98 17.98
C VAL A 140 3.52 0.11 19.12
N PRO A 141 3.47 0.61 20.38
CA PRO A 141 2.78 -0.04 21.50
C PRO A 141 1.30 -0.27 21.23
N ARG A 142 0.75 -1.36 21.76
CA ARG A 142 -0.63 -1.77 21.46
C ARG A 142 -1.38 -2.32 22.66
N ILE A 143 -2.69 -2.15 22.59
CA ILE A 143 -3.65 -2.96 23.34
C ILE A 143 -4.46 -3.81 22.36
N ALA A 144 -4.87 -5.01 22.77
CA ALA A 144 -5.77 -5.85 21.99
C ALA A 144 -7.20 -5.72 22.52
N PHE A 145 -8.15 -5.53 21.62
CA PHE A 145 -9.58 -5.51 21.95
C PHE A 145 -10.31 -6.59 21.15
N VAL A 146 -10.75 -7.63 21.86
CA VAL A 146 -11.53 -8.73 21.29
C VAL A 146 -12.99 -8.28 21.17
N ASN A 147 -13.36 -7.88 19.96
CA ASN A 147 -14.68 -7.37 19.61
C ASN A 147 -15.60 -8.49 19.13
N LYS A 148 -16.89 -8.18 18.96
CA LYS A 148 -17.93 -9.11 18.51
C LYS A 148 -18.17 -10.28 19.48
N MET A 149 -18.01 -10.04 20.78
CA MET A 149 -18.36 -11.02 21.83
C MET A 149 -19.85 -11.43 21.81
N ASP A 150 -20.70 -10.68 21.10
CA ASP A 150 -22.12 -10.95 20.90
C ASP A 150 -22.44 -12.00 19.82
N ARG A 151 -21.44 -12.46 19.05
CA ARG A 151 -21.63 -13.37 17.93
C ARG A 151 -21.58 -14.84 18.37
N THR A 152 -22.33 -15.69 17.67
CA THR A 152 -22.25 -17.15 17.85
C THR A 152 -20.84 -17.66 17.56
N GLY A 153 -20.31 -18.50 18.44
CA GLY A 153 -18.93 -18.96 18.42
C GLY A 153 -17.90 -17.97 18.97
N ALA A 154 -18.32 -16.94 19.70
CA ALA A 154 -17.40 -16.01 20.35
C ALA A 154 -16.60 -16.70 21.47
N ASP A 155 -15.28 -16.73 21.34
CA ASP A 155 -14.38 -17.34 22.31
C ASP A 155 -13.18 -16.44 22.59
N PHE A 156 -13.24 -15.73 23.72
CA PHE A 156 -12.18 -14.83 24.16
C PHE A 156 -10.84 -15.53 24.39
N PHE A 157 -10.86 -16.70 25.06
CA PHE A 157 -9.64 -17.40 25.47
C PHE A 157 -8.91 -18.01 24.27
N SER A 158 -9.67 -18.49 23.28
CA SER A 158 -9.10 -18.93 22.00
C SER A 158 -8.39 -17.80 21.28
N VAL A 159 -8.96 -16.59 21.25
CA VAL A 159 -8.29 -15.43 20.63
C VAL A 159 -7.01 -15.06 21.37
N VAL A 160 -7.03 -15.03 22.71
CA VAL A 160 -5.83 -14.80 23.53
C VAL A 160 -4.74 -15.80 23.18
N LYS A 161 -5.05 -17.10 23.12
CA LYS A 161 -4.09 -18.13 22.73
C LYS A 161 -3.53 -17.92 21.32
N GLN A 162 -4.38 -17.53 20.36
CA GLN A 162 -3.93 -17.25 18.99
C GLN A 162 -3.01 -16.03 18.88
N ILE A 163 -3.20 -15.00 19.71
CA ILE A 163 -2.27 -13.85 19.75
C ILE A 163 -0.88 -14.32 20.17
N ASP A 164 -0.79 -15.23 21.13
CA ASP A 164 0.49 -15.78 21.57
C ASP A 164 1.13 -16.66 20.48
N GLU A 165 0.39 -17.67 19.99
CA GLU A 165 0.94 -18.67 19.06
C GLU A 165 1.26 -18.11 17.66
N LYS A 166 0.40 -17.26 17.11
CA LYS A 166 0.53 -16.75 15.72
C LYS A 166 1.23 -15.41 15.64
N LEU A 167 0.96 -14.49 16.58
CA LEU A 167 1.50 -13.12 16.56
C LEU A 167 2.74 -12.96 17.45
N LYS A 168 3.01 -13.92 18.35
CA LYS A 168 4.05 -13.82 19.38
C LYS A 168 3.92 -12.52 20.17
N GLY A 169 2.68 -12.18 20.51
CA GLY A 169 2.32 -10.88 21.08
C GLY A 169 2.36 -10.78 22.61
N HIS A 170 2.68 -11.88 23.31
CA HIS A 170 2.65 -11.97 24.78
C HIS A 170 1.39 -11.35 25.39
N PRO A 171 0.21 -11.93 25.09
CA PRO A 171 -1.07 -11.36 25.49
C PRO A 171 -1.31 -11.51 26.99
N VAL A 172 -1.69 -10.41 27.65
CA VAL A 172 -2.02 -10.36 29.08
C VAL A 172 -3.49 -9.95 29.24
N PRO A 173 -4.41 -10.88 29.52
CA PRO A 173 -5.82 -10.56 29.76
C PRO A 173 -5.99 -9.64 30.97
N LEU A 174 -6.65 -8.50 30.77
CA LEU A 174 -7.07 -7.60 31.84
C LEU A 174 -8.53 -7.81 32.25
N GLN A 175 -9.29 -8.52 31.41
CA GLN A 175 -10.71 -8.72 31.58
C GLN A 175 -11.12 -10.16 31.29
N ILE A 176 -12.14 -10.63 31.98
CA ILE A 176 -12.81 -11.92 31.72
C ILE A 176 -14.26 -11.65 31.31
N PRO A 177 -14.75 -12.15 30.16
CA PRO A 177 -16.12 -11.90 29.74
C PRO A 177 -17.14 -12.59 30.66
N ILE A 178 -18.25 -11.90 30.94
CA ILE A 178 -19.42 -12.45 31.63
C ILE A 178 -20.45 -12.84 30.57
N GLY A 179 -20.58 -14.15 30.35
CA GLY A 179 -21.38 -14.72 29.25
C GLY A 179 -20.65 -14.67 27.91
N SER A 180 -21.23 -15.30 26.90
CA SER A 180 -20.74 -15.30 25.52
C SER A 180 -21.93 -15.23 24.56
N GLU A 181 -21.65 -14.86 23.31
CA GLU A 181 -22.67 -14.77 22.26
C GLU A 181 -23.84 -13.86 22.68
N ALA A 182 -25.08 -14.31 22.51
CA ALA A 182 -26.27 -13.56 22.91
C ALA A 182 -26.34 -13.24 24.41
N ASP A 183 -25.68 -14.03 25.26
CA ASP A 183 -25.69 -13.88 26.72
C ASP A 183 -24.57 -12.97 27.23
N PHE A 184 -23.74 -12.42 26.34
CA PHE A 184 -22.69 -11.47 26.71
C PHE A 184 -23.29 -10.18 27.29
N ARG A 185 -23.03 -9.94 28.58
CA ARG A 185 -23.63 -8.83 29.34
C ARG A 185 -22.63 -7.92 30.04
N GLY A 186 -21.42 -8.39 30.27
CA GLY A 186 -20.47 -7.69 31.12
C GLY A 186 -19.06 -8.26 31.03
N VAL A 187 -18.16 -7.70 31.83
CA VAL A 187 -16.79 -8.19 32.02
C VAL A 187 -16.42 -8.14 33.50
N VAL A 188 -15.50 -8.99 33.91
CA VAL A 188 -14.81 -8.90 35.20
C VAL A 188 -13.48 -8.20 34.94
N ASP A 189 -13.27 -7.06 35.61
CA ASP A 189 -11.99 -6.34 35.61
C ASP A 189 -11.03 -7.01 36.60
N LEU A 190 -9.91 -7.53 36.10
CA LEU A 190 -8.92 -8.22 36.90
C LEU A 190 -8.03 -7.29 37.72
N LEU A 191 -7.98 -5.99 37.41
CA LEU A 191 -7.18 -5.00 38.15
C LEU A 191 -7.86 -4.63 39.46
N GLU A 192 -9.14 -4.28 39.39
CA GLU A 192 -9.96 -3.89 40.54
C GLU A 192 -10.64 -5.08 41.22
N ASN A 193 -10.62 -6.26 40.59
CA ASN A 193 -11.34 -7.46 41.03
C ASN A 193 -12.87 -7.26 41.11
N LYS A 194 -13.44 -6.58 40.12
CA LYS A 194 -14.86 -6.19 40.11
C LYS A 194 -15.55 -6.66 38.85
N ALA A 195 -16.77 -7.18 38.99
CA ALA A 195 -17.61 -7.53 37.86
C ALA A 195 -18.51 -6.34 37.49
N ILE A 196 -18.47 -5.95 36.21
CA ILE A 196 -19.28 -4.86 35.67
C ILE A 196 -20.25 -5.39 34.62
N ILE A 197 -21.50 -4.94 34.71
CA ILE A 197 -22.55 -5.22 33.72
C ILE A 197 -23.07 -3.88 33.20
N TRP A 198 -23.07 -3.70 31.89
CA TRP A 198 -23.61 -2.50 31.25
C TRP A 198 -25.12 -2.54 31.16
N ASP A 199 -25.74 -1.37 31.31
CA ASP A 199 -27.18 -1.21 31.15
C ASP A 199 -27.54 -0.99 29.67
N ASP A 200 -28.31 -1.91 29.10
CA ASP A 200 -28.77 -1.87 27.71
C ASP A 200 -29.66 -0.66 27.43
N GLU A 201 -30.42 -0.18 28.43
CA GLU A 201 -31.31 0.99 28.27
C GLU A 201 -30.54 2.28 28.03
N THR A 202 -29.35 2.38 28.62
CA THR A 202 -28.47 3.56 28.50
C THR A 202 -27.48 3.44 27.35
N GLN A 203 -27.62 2.43 26.50
CA GLN A 203 -26.66 2.11 25.44
C GLN A 203 -25.22 2.06 25.99
N GLY A 204 -25.05 1.46 27.17
CA GLY A 204 -23.74 1.33 27.81
C GLY A 204 -23.17 2.60 28.45
N MET A 205 -23.86 3.74 28.47
CA MET A 205 -23.36 4.93 29.19
C MET A 205 -23.19 4.70 30.70
N THR A 206 -24.00 3.80 31.27
CA THR A 206 -23.90 3.42 32.68
C THR A 206 -23.65 1.91 32.83
N PHE A 207 -22.96 1.56 33.91
CA PHE A 207 -22.73 0.17 34.30
C PHE A 207 -23.05 -0.01 35.79
N LYS A 208 -23.34 -1.25 36.19
CA LYS A 208 -23.56 -1.66 37.57
C LYS A 208 -22.44 -2.60 37.98
N GLU A 209 -21.85 -2.34 39.14
CA GLU A 209 -20.94 -3.26 39.80
C GLU A 209 -21.77 -4.38 40.45
N ILE A 210 -21.38 -5.62 40.22
CA ILE A 210 -21.96 -6.81 40.84
C ILE A 210 -20.86 -7.66 41.46
N ASP A 211 -21.24 -8.59 42.33
CA ASP A 211 -20.31 -9.62 42.79
C ASP A 211 -19.91 -10.54 41.63
N ILE A 212 -18.68 -11.04 41.68
CA ILE A 212 -18.17 -11.96 40.65
C ILE A 212 -19.04 -13.23 40.63
N PRO A 213 -19.61 -13.61 39.47
CA PRO A 213 -20.40 -14.83 39.34
C PRO A 213 -19.64 -16.08 39.83
N GLU A 214 -20.32 -16.97 40.56
CA GLU A 214 -19.69 -18.15 41.17
C GLU A 214 -18.99 -19.07 40.15
N ASP A 215 -19.53 -19.16 38.94
CA ASP A 215 -18.99 -19.92 37.83
C ASP A 215 -17.66 -19.35 37.29
N LEU A 216 -17.41 -18.06 37.50
CA LEU A 216 -16.21 -17.38 37.02
C LEU A 216 -15.13 -17.20 38.09
N LYS A 217 -15.42 -17.39 39.38
CA LYS A 217 -14.45 -17.14 40.46
C LYS A 217 -13.14 -17.91 40.29
N ALA A 218 -13.21 -19.19 39.93
CA ALA A 218 -12.02 -20.01 39.72
C ALA A 218 -11.17 -19.49 38.55
N THR A 219 -11.81 -19.17 37.43
CA THR A 219 -11.15 -18.60 36.25
C THR A 219 -10.56 -17.22 36.53
N VAL A 220 -11.28 -16.36 37.25
CA VAL A 220 -10.80 -15.03 37.64
C VAL A 220 -9.55 -15.14 38.52
N SER A 221 -9.54 -16.04 39.51
CA SER A 221 -8.35 -16.27 40.33
C SER A 221 -7.16 -16.75 39.50
N GLU A 222 -7.36 -17.73 38.60
CA GLU A 222 -6.31 -18.26 37.72
C GLU A 222 -5.72 -17.17 36.81
N TYR A 223 -6.57 -16.39 36.14
CA TYR A 223 -6.09 -15.34 35.22
C TYR A 223 -5.54 -14.12 35.95
N ARG A 224 -5.98 -13.84 37.18
CA ARG A 224 -5.37 -12.82 38.04
C ARG A 224 -3.96 -13.25 38.47
N GLU A 225 -3.76 -14.51 38.84
CA GLU A 225 -2.43 -15.04 39.16
C GLU A 225 -1.48 -14.90 37.96
N LYS A 226 -1.92 -15.32 36.76
CA LYS A 226 -1.15 -15.16 35.51
C LYS A 226 -0.86 -13.70 35.16
N LEU A 227 -1.82 -12.80 35.39
CA LEU A 227 -1.65 -11.36 35.19
C LEU A 227 -0.52 -10.83 36.09
N VAL A 228 -0.58 -11.15 37.38
CA VAL A 228 0.42 -10.69 38.34
C VAL A 228 1.79 -11.30 38.05
N GLU A 229 1.86 -12.59 37.74
CA GLU A 229 3.08 -13.29 37.32
C GLU A 229 3.72 -12.60 36.10
N SER A 230 2.93 -12.37 35.03
CA SER A 230 3.43 -11.75 33.80
C SER A 230 3.94 -10.32 34.03
N VAL A 231 3.33 -9.57 34.96
CA VAL A 231 3.72 -8.19 35.25
C VAL A 231 4.93 -8.14 36.17
N ALA A 232 5.01 -9.08 37.13
CA ALA A 232 6.11 -9.22 38.07
C ALA A 232 7.45 -9.53 37.37
N GLU A 233 7.44 -10.25 36.24
CA GLU A 233 8.64 -10.48 35.42
C GLU A 233 9.36 -9.19 34.97
N PHE A 234 8.66 -8.04 34.95
CA PHE A 234 9.19 -6.78 34.46
C PHE A 234 9.50 -5.74 35.55
N ASP A 235 9.20 -6.05 36.81
CA ASP A 235 9.47 -5.17 37.95
C ASP A 235 9.93 -6.01 39.15
N ASP A 236 11.24 -5.97 39.43
CA ASP A 236 11.88 -6.75 40.50
C ASP A 236 11.18 -6.53 41.87
N SER A 237 10.67 -5.32 42.12
CA SER A 237 9.94 -5.02 43.35
C SER A 237 8.58 -5.71 43.43
N LEU A 238 7.90 -5.89 42.29
CA LEU A 238 6.65 -6.66 42.24
C LEU A 238 6.91 -8.15 42.32
N LEU A 239 8.02 -8.63 41.76
CA LEU A 239 8.43 -10.02 41.84
C LEU A 239 8.71 -10.46 43.28
N GLU A 240 9.43 -9.65 44.05
CA GLU A 240 9.66 -9.91 45.48
C GLU A 240 8.32 -9.97 46.25
N LYS A 241 7.44 -8.98 46.05
CA LYS A 241 6.10 -8.97 46.67
C LYS A 241 5.25 -10.17 46.26
N PHE A 242 5.34 -10.62 45.02
CA PHE A 242 4.58 -11.77 44.54
C PHE A 242 5.00 -13.08 45.23
N PHE A 243 6.29 -13.28 45.48
CA PHE A 243 6.77 -14.46 46.21
C PHE A 243 6.50 -14.41 47.72
N ASP A 244 6.54 -13.21 48.31
CA ASP A 244 6.32 -13.03 49.74
C ASP A 244 4.83 -12.98 50.11
N ASN A 245 4.06 -12.08 49.49
CA ASN A 245 2.64 -11.87 49.74
C ASN A 245 1.92 -11.20 48.54
N PRO A 246 1.31 -11.98 47.63
CA PRO A 246 0.59 -11.47 46.46
C PRO A 246 -0.50 -10.44 46.76
N ASP A 247 -1.10 -10.49 47.96
CA ASP A 247 -2.17 -9.58 48.38
C ASP A 247 -1.68 -8.17 48.73
N GLU A 248 -0.36 -7.96 48.85
CA GLU A 248 0.23 -6.62 49.08
C GLU A 248 0.38 -5.79 47.80
N ILE A 249 0.18 -6.40 46.63
CA ILE A 249 0.29 -5.73 45.34
C ILE A 249 -0.96 -4.88 45.12
N THR A 250 -0.77 -3.57 45.07
CA THR A 250 -1.88 -2.62 44.87
C THR A 250 -2.25 -2.48 43.39
N SER A 251 -3.51 -2.12 43.10
CA SER A 251 -3.98 -1.86 41.73
C SER A 251 -3.20 -0.73 41.04
N GLU A 252 -2.75 0.28 41.79
CA GLU A 252 -1.91 1.37 41.26
C GLU A 252 -0.53 0.88 40.80
N GLU A 253 0.10 -0.02 41.57
CA GLU A 253 1.38 -0.62 41.21
C GLU A 253 1.25 -1.51 39.97
N LEU A 254 0.17 -2.30 39.87
CA LEU A 254 -0.13 -3.09 38.66
C LEU A 254 -0.32 -2.20 37.45
N VAL A 255 -1.10 -1.13 37.55
CA VAL A 255 -1.35 -0.21 36.44
C VAL A 255 -0.04 0.43 35.94
N SER A 256 0.82 0.85 36.87
CA SER A 256 2.14 1.42 36.56
C SER A 256 3.05 0.41 35.83
N ALA A 257 3.12 -0.83 36.33
CA ALA A 257 3.96 -1.86 35.73
C ALA A 257 3.43 -2.32 34.35
N ILE A 258 2.11 -2.50 34.22
CA ILE A 258 1.46 -2.80 32.92
C ILE A 258 1.73 -1.68 31.92
N ARG A 259 1.64 -0.40 32.34
CA ARG A 259 1.96 0.74 31.47
C ARG A 259 3.40 0.69 30.96
N LYS A 260 4.38 0.48 31.85
CA LYS A 260 5.80 0.36 31.46
C LYS A 260 6.00 -0.80 30.47
N ALA A 261 5.44 -1.96 30.78
CA ALA A 261 5.56 -3.16 29.95
C ALA A 261 4.90 -2.98 28.58
N THR A 262 3.74 -2.31 28.53
CA THR A 262 3.00 -1.99 27.29
C THR A 262 3.81 -1.03 26.40
N ILE A 263 4.33 0.06 26.96
CA ILE A 263 5.13 1.05 26.20
C ILE A 263 6.40 0.39 25.64
N SER A 264 7.02 -0.49 26.42
CA SER A 264 8.20 -1.27 25.98
C SER A 264 7.89 -2.46 25.05
N GLN A 265 6.61 -2.67 24.68
CA GLN A 265 6.14 -3.75 23.79
C GLN A 265 6.46 -5.17 24.26
N LYS A 266 6.66 -5.36 25.57
CA LYS A 266 6.92 -6.68 26.15
C LYS A 266 5.66 -7.47 26.40
N ILE A 267 4.54 -6.77 26.64
CA ILE A 267 3.23 -7.38 26.82
C ILE A 267 2.20 -6.67 25.93
N THR A 268 1.13 -7.38 25.58
CA THR A 268 -0.06 -6.80 24.98
C THR A 268 -1.25 -6.95 25.93
N PRO A 269 -1.73 -5.86 26.56
CA PRO A 269 -2.95 -5.92 27.36
C PRO A 269 -4.16 -6.30 26.51
N VAL A 270 -4.95 -7.29 26.93
CA VAL A 270 -6.12 -7.79 26.20
C VAL A 270 -7.41 -7.47 26.95
N LEU A 271 -8.31 -6.77 26.26
CA LEU A 271 -9.67 -6.44 26.72
C LEU A 271 -10.70 -7.08 25.78
N CYS A 272 -11.97 -7.09 26.18
CA CYS A 272 -13.04 -7.63 25.35
C CYS A 272 -14.32 -6.81 25.40
N GLY A 273 -15.15 -6.96 24.37
CA GLY A 273 -16.46 -6.32 24.32
C GLY A 273 -17.22 -6.55 23.03
N SER A 274 -18.31 -5.81 22.89
CA SER A 274 -19.11 -5.75 21.68
C SER A 274 -19.45 -4.30 21.37
N ALA A 275 -18.75 -3.75 20.37
CA ALA A 275 -19.06 -2.42 19.84
C ALA A 275 -20.47 -2.34 19.24
N PHE A 276 -21.02 -3.47 18.75
CA PHE A 276 -22.38 -3.51 18.24
C PHE A 276 -23.43 -3.40 19.36
N LYS A 277 -23.21 -4.11 20.48
CA LYS A 277 -24.09 -4.09 21.65
C LYS A 277 -23.77 -2.99 22.66
N ASN A 278 -22.86 -2.06 22.33
CA ASN A 278 -22.48 -0.93 23.18
C ASN A 278 -21.82 -1.32 24.53
N LYS A 279 -21.12 -2.47 24.57
CA LYS A 279 -20.50 -3.02 25.80
C LYS A 279 -18.98 -3.10 25.65
N GLY A 280 -18.22 -2.62 26.63
CA GLY A 280 -16.75 -2.77 26.71
C GLY A 280 -15.89 -1.74 25.97
N VAL A 281 -16.47 -0.89 25.10
CA VAL A 281 -15.71 0.17 24.40
C VAL A 281 -15.23 1.24 25.38
N GLN A 282 -16.00 1.51 26.44
CA GLN A 282 -15.70 2.47 27.49
C GLN A 282 -14.45 2.04 28.28
N THR A 283 -14.41 0.78 28.71
CA THR A 283 -13.24 0.23 29.41
C THR A 283 -12.01 0.14 28.52
N MET A 284 -12.20 -0.04 27.20
CA MET A 284 -11.10 0.07 26.24
C MET A 284 -10.55 1.50 26.19
N LEU A 285 -11.40 2.53 26.18
CA LEU A 285 -10.94 3.93 26.25
C LEU A 285 -10.18 4.24 27.55
N ASP A 286 -10.66 3.73 28.67
CA ASP A 286 -9.99 3.86 29.97
C ASP A 286 -8.61 3.17 29.97
N ALA A 287 -8.51 1.98 29.35
CA ALA A 287 -7.25 1.29 29.13
C ALA A 287 -6.30 2.06 28.20
N VAL A 288 -6.83 2.74 27.17
CA VAL A 288 -6.01 3.63 26.32
C VAL A 288 -5.41 4.75 27.16
N MET A 289 -6.18 5.41 28.03
CA MET A 289 -5.65 6.49 28.87
C MET A 289 -4.59 5.97 29.85
N SER A 290 -4.84 4.80 30.43
CA SER A 290 -4.00 4.18 31.46
C SER A 290 -2.68 3.64 30.92
N PHE A 291 -2.70 2.93 29.79
CA PHE A 291 -1.56 2.12 29.33
C PHE A 291 -0.87 2.66 28.09
N MET A 292 -1.56 3.43 27.24
CA MET A 292 -0.97 3.90 25.99
C MET A 292 -0.02 5.08 26.23
N PRO A 293 1.05 5.20 25.41
CA PRO A 293 2.04 6.25 25.54
C PRO A 293 1.42 7.62 25.28
N SER A 294 1.91 8.62 26.02
CA SER A 294 1.80 10.02 25.64
C SER A 294 2.92 10.38 24.65
N PRO A 295 2.80 11.50 23.91
CA PRO A 295 3.91 11.99 23.08
C PRO A 295 5.23 12.18 23.84
N LEU A 296 5.20 12.32 25.17
CA LEU A 296 6.40 12.43 26.03
C LEU A 296 7.05 11.08 26.35
N ASP A 297 6.28 9.99 26.29
CA ASP A 297 6.77 8.64 26.57
C ASP A 297 7.44 8.00 25.34
N VAL A 298 7.19 8.57 24.16
CA VAL A 298 7.86 8.19 22.92
C VAL A 298 9.23 8.87 22.87
N GLU A 299 10.26 8.12 22.51
CA GLU A 299 11.61 8.67 22.38
C GLU A 299 11.64 9.85 21.41
N ALA A 300 12.58 10.77 21.63
CA ALA A 300 12.80 11.91 20.75
C ALA A 300 12.97 11.42 19.31
N ILE A 301 12.36 12.11 18.34
CA ILE A 301 12.44 11.66 16.95
C ILE A 301 13.86 11.88 16.42
N ALA A 302 14.45 10.81 15.90
CA ALA A 302 15.73 10.85 15.21
C ALA A 302 15.54 11.40 13.80
N GLY A 303 16.50 12.21 13.37
CA GLY A 303 16.61 12.67 12.00
C GLY A 303 18.05 13.01 11.65
N THR A 304 18.30 13.31 10.38
CA THR A 304 19.63 13.65 9.89
C THR A 304 19.66 15.12 9.51
N ASN A 305 20.66 15.86 9.95
CA ASN A 305 20.87 17.21 9.49
C ASN A 305 21.38 17.17 8.03
N PRO A 306 20.68 17.77 7.06
CA PRO A 306 21.07 17.69 5.65
C PRO A 306 22.37 18.43 5.33
N ASP A 307 22.77 19.40 6.16
CA ASP A 307 23.97 20.21 5.94
C ASP A 307 25.24 19.54 6.50
N THR A 308 25.13 18.81 7.62
CA THR A 308 26.28 18.18 8.30
C THR A 308 26.33 16.67 8.12
N GLY A 309 25.20 16.02 7.82
CA GLY A 309 25.06 14.56 7.78
C GLY A 309 25.03 13.89 9.16
N GLU A 310 25.03 14.67 10.24
CA GLU A 310 24.98 14.16 11.62
C GLU A 310 23.54 13.83 12.05
N GLU A 311 23.41 12.85 12.93
CA GLU A 311 22.12 12.49 13.54
C GLU A 311 21.75 13.50 14.63
N GLU A 312 20.55 14.08 14.53
CA GLU A 312 19.96 15.00 15.49
C GLU A 312 18.67 14.40 16.07
N MET A 313 18.47 14.60 17.37
CA MET A 313 17.25 14.22 18.08
C MET A 313 16.40 15.45 18.35
N ARG A 314 15.08 15.35 18.14
CA ARG A 314 14.09 16.39 18.45
C ARG A 314 13.14 15.91 19.54
N LYS A 315 13.11 16.61 20.67
CA LYS A 315 12.23 16.26 21.79
C LYS A 315 10.82 16.82 21.58
N PRO A 316 9.80 16.12 22.10
CA PRO A 316 8.42 16.58 22.09
C PRO A 316 8.20 17.75 23.07
N ASP A 317 8.77 18.92 22.75
CA ASP A 317 8.58 20.17 23.47
C ASP A 317 8.24 21.30 22.49
N SER A 318 7.20 22.07 22.83
CA SER A 318 6.78 23.30 22.16
C SER A 318 7.90 24.34 21.98
N LYS A 319 8.95 24.32 22.82
CA LYS A 319 10.08 25.26 22.80
C LYS A 319 11.22 24.82 21.87
N GLU A 320 11.23 23.56 21.43
CA GLU A 320 12.22 23.08 20.48
C GLU A 320 11.97 23.65 19.06
N PRO A 321 12.95 23.55 18.15
CA PRO A 321 12.77 23.97 16.76
C PRO A 321 11.66 23.17 16.09
N PHE A 322 10.84 23.82 15.25
CA PHE A 322 9.73 23.13 14.61
C PHE A 322 10.20 21.95 13.74
N SER A 323 9.59 20.78 13.93
CA SER A 323 9.74 19.62 13.06
C SER A 323 8.43 18.84 12.96
N ALA A 324 7.99 18.56 11.73
CA ALA A 324 6.78 17.82 11.44
C ALA A 324 6.95 16.89 10.23
N LEU A 325 6.22 15.79 10.20
CA LEU A 325 6.19 14.85 9.10
C LEU A 325 4.84 14.94 8.38
N ALA A 326 4.86 15.23 7.09
CA ALA A 326 3.69 15.12 6.22
C ALA A 326 3.41 13.64 5.94
N PHE A 327 2.24 13.14 6.34
CA PHE A 327 1.93 11.70 6.20
C PHE A 327 0.72 11.40 5.33
N LYS A 328 -0.11 12.41 5.02
CA LYS A 328 -1.23 12.24 4.10
C LYS A 328 -1.51 13.52 3.35
N ILE A 329 -1.78 13.40 2.06
CA ILE A 329 -2.25 14.50 1.21
C ILE A 329 -3.65 14.13 0.75
N ALA A 330 -4.55 15.10 0.82
CA ALA A 330 -5.91 14.96 0.30
C ALA A 330 -6.29 16.23 -0.47
N THR A 331 -7.00 16.06 -1.58
CA THR A 331 -7.54 17.18 -2.33
C THR A 331 -8.97 17.48 -1.85
N ASP A 332 -9.17 18.66 -1.28
CA ASP A 332 -10.49 19.15 -0.92
C ASP A 332 -11.04 20.12 -1.99
N PRO A 333 -12.30 19.99 -2.41
CA PRO A 333 -12.89 20.87 -3.44
C PRO A 333 -12.96 22.35 -3.06
N PHE A 334 -13.00 22.70 -1.78
CA PHE A 334 -13.19 24.07 -1.28
C PHE A 334 -11.88 24.72 -0.85
N VAL A 335 -11.02 23.99 -0.13
CA VAL A 335 -9.77 24.53 0.42
C VAL A 335 -8.52 24.13 -0.36
N GLY A 336 -8.65 23.26 -1.36
CA GLY A 336 -7.55 22.79 -2.20
C GLY A 336 -6.75 21.67 -1.55
N ARG A 337 -5.42 21.69 -1.72
CA ARG A 337 -4.53 20.64 -1.21
C ARG A 337 -4.38 20.73 0.30
N LEU A 338 -4.90 19.73 1.01
CA LEU A 338 -4.72 19.52 2.45
C LEU A 338 -3.52 18.59 2.67
N CYS A 339 -2.54 19.07 3.41
CA CYS A 339 -1.43 18.24 3.89
C CYS A 339 -1.63 17.95 5.37
N PHE A 340 -1.88 16.70 5.71
CA PHE A 340 -1.89 16.22 7.08
C PHE A 340 -0.45 16.00 7.54
N PHE A 341 -0.14 16.55 8.70
CA PHE A 341 1.17 16.39 9.31
C PHE A 341 1.07 16.18 10.81
N ARG A 342 2.04 15.41 11.33
CA ARG A 342 2.26 15.25 12.77
C ARG A 342 3.42 16.15 13.19
N VAL A 343 3.22 16.97 14.21
CA VAL A 343 4.28 17.81 14.79
C VAL A 343 5.00 17.00 15.87
N TYR A 344 6.30 16.83 15.72
CA TYR A 344 7.13 16.11 16.70
C TYR A 344 7.83 17.05 17.68
N SER A 345 8.17 18.27 17.25
CA SER A 345 8.81 19.26 18.11
C SER A 345 8.47 20.68 17.69
N GLY A 346 8.56 21.61 18.63
CA GLY A 346 8.29 23.02 18.43
C GLY A 346 6.83 23.37 18.23
N LYS A 347 6.61 24.56 17.67
CA LYS A 347 5.30 25.14 17.42
C LYS A 347 5.33 25.91 16.10
N THR A 348 4.22 25.88 15.37
CA THR A 348 4.01 26.73 14.20
C THR A 348 2.64 27.41 14.23
N ASP A 349 2.60 28.66 13.81
CA ASP A 349 1.38 29.47 13.73
C ASP A 349 0.86 29.52 12.29
N ALA A 350 -0.45 29.68 12.13
CA ALA A 350 -1.05 29.90 10.81
C ALA A 350 -0.51 31.19 10.17
N GLY A 351 -0.16 31.10 8.89
CA GLY A 351 0.43 32.18 8.10
C GLY A 351 1.96 32.21 8.08
N SER A 352 2.62 31.36 8.87
CA SER A 352 4.07 31.26 8.97
C SER A 352 4.72 30.47 7.81
N TYR A 353 6.05 30.50 7.76
CA TYR A 353 6.86 29.80 6.77
C TYR A 353 7.58 28.62 7.41
N VAL A 354 7.61 27.50 6.70
CA VAL A 354 8.36 26.28 7.05
C VAL A 354 9.23 25.87 5.88
N LYS A 355 10.31 25.15 6.15
CA LYS A 355 11.20 24.60 5.12
C LYS A 355 10.79 23.17 4.80
N ASN A 356 10.55 22.87 3.52
CA ASN A 356 10.45 21.49 3.03
C ASN A 356 11.86 21.04 2.62
N ILE A 357 12.40 20.02 3.29
CA ILE A 357 13.78 19.59 3.04
C ILE A 357 13.95 18.91 1.67
N ARG A 358 12.96 18.13 1.20
CA ARG A 358 13.07 17.43 -0.09
C ARG A 358 13.26 18.41 -1.25
N THR A 359 12.56 19.53 -1.22
CA THR A 359 12.61 20.54 -2.29
C THR A 359 13.59 21.68 -2.00
N ASP A 360 14.13 21.73 -0.79
CA ASP A 360 14.91 22.84 -0.23
C ASP A 360 14.20 24.21 -0.34
N LYS A 361 12.85 24.20 -0.40
CA LYS A 361 12.03 25.40 -0.59
C LYS A 361 11.29 25.80 0.67
N LYS A 362 11.04 27.11 0.77
CA LYS A 362 10.15 27.70 1.78
C LYS A 362 8.71 27.53 1.35
N GLU A 363 7.92 26.90 2.20
CA GLU A 363 6.49 26.71 2.05
C GLU A 363 5.74 27.54 3.09
N ARG A 364 4.61 28.13 2.70
CA ARG A 364 3.80 28.97 3.60
C ARG A 364 2.55 28.21 4.03
N ILE A 365 2.42 27.95 5.33
CA ILE A 365 1.22 27.35 5.89
C ILE A 365 0.16 28.44 6.02
N SER A 366 -0.74 28.55 5.07
CA SER A 366 -1.70 29.66 5.01
C SER A 366 -2.77 29.57 6.10
N ARG A 367 -3.31 28.36 6.33
CA ARG A 367 -4.26 28.05 7.40
C ARG A 367 -3.96 26.66 7.94
N ILE A 368 -4.30 26.44 9.19
CA ILE A 368 -4.18 25.16 9.89
C ILE A 368 -5.57 24.75 10.35
N PHE A 369 -5.89 23.46 10.22
CA PHE A 369 -7.15 22.88 10.59
C PHE A 369 -6.93 21.68 11.52
N GLN A 370 -7.71 21.61 12.59
CA GLN A 370 -7.96 20.38 13.32
C GLN A 370 -9.09 19.64 12.59
N MET A 371 -8.82 18.42 12.13
CA MET A 371 -9.80 17.65 11.38
C MET A 371 -10.73 16.88 12.33
N HIS A 372 -11.99 16.82 11.96
CA HIS A 372 -13.00 15.95 12.57
C HIS A 372 -13.73 15.21 11.44
N SER A 373 -13.24 14.02 11.11
CA SER A 373 -13.61 13.32 9.87
C SER A 373 -13.46 14.25 8.65
N ASN A 374 -14.57 14.67 8.02
CA ASN A 374 -14.60 15.56 6.86
C ASN A 374 -14.83 17.04 7.20
N LYS A 375 -14.96 17.42 8.48
CA LYS A 375 -15.14 18.82 8.90
C LYS A 375 -13.81 19.45 9.27
N GLN A 376 -13.55 20.64 8.73
CA GLN A 376 -12.33 21.41 9.01
C GLN A 376 -12.57 22.46 10.09
N ASN A 377 -11.96 22.29 11.27
CA ASN A 377 -12.02 23.29 12.35
C ASN A 377 -10.74 24.15 12.31
N PRO A 378 -10.80 25.44 11.94
CA PRO A 378 -9.61 26.27 11.85
C PRO A 378 -9.00 26.51 13.24
N ILE A 379 -7.66 26.41 13.32
CA ILE A 379 -6.88 26.70 14.52
C ILE A 379 -5.77 27.70 14.20
N ASP A 380 -5.40 28.53 15.19
CA ASP A 380 -4.39 29.58 15.01
C ASP A 380 -2.97 29.03 15.05
N SER A 381 -2.73 27.92 15.75
CA SER A 381 -1.40 27.33 15.92
C SER A 381 -1.47 25.85 16.23
N ILE A 382 -0.40 25.12 15.92
CA ILE A 382 -0.21 23.70 16.23
C ILE A 382 1.17 23.48 16.87
N GLU A 383 1.23 22.61 17.87
CA GLU A 383 2.41 22.38 18.71
C GLU A 383 2.81 20.89 18.76
N ALA A 384 3.98 20.60 19.34
CA ALA A 384 4.53 19.26 19.48
C ALA A 384 3.49 18.26 20.04
N GLY A 385 3.39 17.09 19.42
CA GLY A 385 2.45 16.03 19.78
C GLY A 385 1.08 16.11 19.09
N ASP A 386 0.76 17.21 18.42
CA ASP A 386 -0.51 17.35 17.70
C ASP A 386 -0.44 16.86 16.24
N ILE A 387 -1.59 16.42 15.75
CA ILE A 387 -1.86 16.05 14.36
C ILE A 387 -2.87 17.04 13.80
N GLY A 388 -2.58 17.61 12.63
CA GLY A 388 -3.46 18.56 11.97
C GLY A 388 -3.25 18.59 10.46
N ALA A 389 -4.05 19.41 9.78
CA ALA A 389 -3.96 19.60 8.33
C ALA A 389 -3.66 21.07 7.99
N GLY A 390 -2.71 21.30 7.09
CA GLY A 390 -2.37 22.62 6.57
C GLY A 390 -2.76 22.79 5.11
N VAL A 391 -2.97 24.05 4.71
CA VAL A 391 -3.21 24.44 3.31
C VAL A 391 -2.24 25.54 2.87
N GLY A 392 -2.02 25.64 1.56
CA GLY A 392 -1.19 26.69 0.95
C GLY A 392 0.17 26.21 0.43
N PHE A 393 0.44 24.91 0.49
CA PHE A 393 1.65 24.30 -0.04
C PHE A 393 1.67 24.31 -1.57
N LYS A 394 2.83 24.66 -2.14
CA LYS A 394 3.05 24.63 -3.59
C LYS A 394 3.50 23.25 -4.05
N ASP A 395 4.51 22.69 -3.38
CA ASP A 395 5.09 21.37 -3.65
C ASP A 395 5.31 20.63 -2.33
N ILE A 396 4.41 19.69 -2.04
CA ILE A 396 4.45 18.83 -0.86
C ILE A 396 4.07 17.42 -1.28
N ARG A 397 4.77 16.44 -0.72
CA ARG A 397 4.51 15.01 -0.93
C ARG A 397 4.39 14.29 0.41
N THR A 398 3.67 13.17 0.40
CA THR A 398 3.63 12.28 1.56
C THR A 398 5.04 11.77 1.87
N GLY A 399 5.45 11.85 3.14
CA GLY A 399 6.80 11.55 3.62
C GLY A 399 7.72 12.77 3.74
N ASP A 400 7.30 13.95 3.27
CA ASP A 400 8.12 15.16 3.37
C ASP A 400 8.27 15.64 4.83
N THR A 401 9.48 16.10 5.17
CA THR A 401 9.75 16.75 6.44
C THR A 401 9.55 18.27 6.32
N LEU A 402 8.73 18.82 7.21
CA LEU A 402 8.52 20.26 7.41
C LEU A 402 9.26 20.70 8.66
N CYS A 403 10.19 21.65 8.55
CA CYS A 403 10.99 22.08 9.69
C CYS A 403 11.28 23.59 9.74
N ASP A 404 11.88 24.03 10.84
CA ASP A 404 12.41 25.39 10.99
C ASP A 404 13.52 25.69 9.98
N GLU A 405 13.48 26.87 9.36
CA GLU A 405 14.43 27.25 8.30
C GLU A 405 15.89 27.31 8.78
N LYS A 406 16.11 27.64 10.05
CA LYS A 406 17.47 27.84 10.62
C LYS A 406 18.04 26.56 11.20
N ARG A 407 17.22 25.53 11.40
CA ARG A 407 17.61 24.26 12.01
C ARG A 407 17.02 23.09 11.21
N PRO A 408 17.49 22.90 9.97
CA PRO A 408 16.96 21.87 9.09
C PRO A 408 17.20 20.48 9.66
N ILE A 409 16.23 19.59 9.48
CA ILE A 409 16.32 18.19 9.86
C ILE A 409 15.52 17.37 8.87
N VAL A 410 16.05 16.22 8.46
CA VAL A 410 15.35 15.21 7.67
C VAL A 410 14.88 14.13 8.64
N LEU A 411 13.57 13.99 8.80
CA LEU A 411 13.01 12.83 9.47
C LEU A 411 13.04 11.64 8.51
N GLU A 412 13.22 10.44 9.05
CA GLU A 412 13.24 9.21 8.25
C GLU A 412 11.97 9.09 7.38
N SER A 413 12.19 9.04 6.06
CA SER A 413 11.13 8.98 5.06
C SER A 413 10.51 7.59 4.98
N MET A 414 9.22 7.52 4.67
CA MET A 414 8.52 6.26 4.46
C MET A 414 8.99 5.61 3.15
N THR A 415 9.36 4.32 3.21
CA THR A 415 9.61 3.50 2.02
C THR A 415 8.31 2.90 1.54
N PHE A 416 7.91 3.19 0.32
CA PHE A 416 6.71 2.62 -0.28
C PHE A 416 7.04 1.40 -1.13
N PRO A 417 6.24 0.32 -1.06
CA PRO A 417 6.43 -0.84 -1.93
C PRO A 417 6.15 -0.48 -3.40
N ASP A 418 6.76 -1.23 -4.31
CA ASP A 418 6.46 -1.11 -5.74
C ASP A 418 5.06 -1.67 -6.05
N PRO A 419 4.33 -1.04 -7.00
CA PRO A 419 3.02 -1.53 -7.41
C PRO A 419 3.13 -2.91 -8.06
N VAL A 420 2.11 -3.74 -7.85
CA VAL A 420 2.11 -5.15 -8.23
C VAL A 420 1.14 -5.49 -9.36
N ILE A 421 0.21 -4.59 -9.69
CA ILE A 421 -0.76 -4.75 -10.79
C ILE A 421 -0.72 -3.51 -11.69
N GLY A 422 -0.80 -3.72 -13.00
CA GLY A 422 -1.00 -2.68 -14.01
C GLY A 422 -2.33 -2.84 -14.75
N LEU A 423 -2.96 -1.72 -15.09
CA LEU A 423 -4.19 -1.63 -15.89
C LEU A 423 -4.00 -0.55 -16.96
N ALA A 424 -4.38 -0.84 -18.20
CA ALA A 424 -4.41 0.18 -19.24
C ALA A 424 -5.71 0.98 -19.14
N VAL A 425 -5.59 2.31 -19.18
CA VAL A 425 -6.72 3.24 -19.18
C VAL A 425 -6.66 4.14 -20.41
N GLU A 426 -7.78 4.20 -21.11
CA GLU A 426 -7.92 4.99 -22.33
C GLU A 426 -9.09 5.99 -22.21
N PRO A 427 -8.87 7.28 -22.48
CA PRO A 427 -9.95 8.26 -22.42
C PRO A 427 -10.95 8.01 -23.56
N LYS A 428 -12.26 8.11 -23.28
CA LYS A 428 -13.27 7.92 -24.32
C LYS A 428 -13.33 9.06 -25.33
N THR A 429 -12.96 10.27 -24.91
CA THR A 429 -12.99 11.46 -25.77
C THR A 429 -11.70 12.27 -25.63
N GLN A 430 -11.39 13.10 -26.61
CA GLN A 430 -10.23 14.01 -26.56
C GLN A 430 -10.31 14.98 -25.37
N ALA A 431 -11.50 15.43 -25.01
CA ALA A 431 -11.71 16.31 -23.86
C ALA A 431 -11.43 15.60 -22.52
N ASP A 432 -11.61 14.28 -22.48
CA ASP A 432 -11.29 13.48 -21.31
C ASP A 432 -9.78 13.22 -21.20
N MET A 433 -9.02 13.27 -22.30
CA MET A 433 -7.55 13.12 -22.29
C MET A 433 -6.88 14.18 -21.41
N ASP A 434 -7.23 15.45 -21.60
CA ASP A 434 -6.66 16.56 -20.82
C ASP A 434 -7.04 16.46 -19.33
N LYS A 435 -8.29 16.10 -19.04
CA LYS A 435 -8.77 15.91 -17.67
C LYS A 435 -8.15 14.69 -16.99
N MET A 436 -7.95 13.62 -17.75
CA MET A 436 -7.35 12.38 -17.27
C MET A 436 -5.91 12.63 -16.80
N GLY A 437 -5.11 13.38 -17.57
CA GLY A 437 -3.77 13.76 -17.14
C GLY A 437 -3.75 14.51 -15.81
N VAL A 438 -4.66 15.47 -15.63
CA VAL A 438 -4.79 16.23 -14.37
C VAL A 438 -5.29 15.35 -13.21
N ALA A 439 -6.26 14.48 -13.46
CA ALA A 439 -6.81 13.57 -12.45
C ALA A 439 -5.76 12.56 -11.98
N LEU A 440 -5.06 11.90 -12.91
CA LEU A 440 -4.00 10.94 -12.63
C LEU A 440 -2.85 11.57 -11.85
N ALA A 441 -2.44 12.79 -12.21
CA ALA A 441 -1.41 13.52 -11.47
C ALA A 441 -1.83 13.81 -10.02
N LYS A 442 -3.08 14.22 -9.79
CA LYS A 442 -3.61 14.48 -8.44
C LYS A 442 -3.74 13.20 -7.62
N LEU A 443 -4.20 12.10 -8.22
CA LEU A 443 -4.29 10.81 -7.54
C LEU A 443 -2.90 10.26 -7.18
N ALA A 444 -1.91 10.43 -8.05
CA ALA A 444 -0.51 10.05 -7.77
C ALA A 444 0.15 10.94 -6.69
N GLU A 445 -0.29 12.20 -6.53
CA GLU A 445 0.13 13.05 -5.40
C GLU A 445 -0.45 12.56 -4.06
N GLU A 446 -1.69 12.05 -4.06
CA GLU A 446 -2.35 11.49 -2.87
C GLU A 446 -1.79 10.11 -2.48
N ASP A 447 -1.48 9.27 -3.49
CA ASP A 447 -0.95 7.93 -3.31
C ASP A 447 0.38 7.70 -4.08
N PRO A 448 1.54 7.65 -3.40
CA PRO A 448 2.83 7.38 -4.01
C PRO A 448 3.01 5.93 -4.46
N THR A 449 2.12 5.00 -4.08
CA THR A 449 2.11 3.63 -4.67
C THR A 449 1.32 3.54 -5.96
N PHE A 450 0.56 4.59 -6.29
CA PHE A 450 -0.05 4.71 -7.58
C PHE A 450 0.94 5.29 -8.59
N ARG A 451 1.33 4.49 -9.57
CA ARG A 451 2.22 4.93 -10.65
C ARG A 451 1.44 5.08 -11.95
N VAL A 452 1.81 6.10 -12.70
CA VAL A 452 1.22 6.39 -14.01
C VAL A 452 2.39 6.47 -14.98
N ALA A 453 2.38 5.60 -15.98
CA ALA A 453 3.35 5.59 -17.05
C ALA A 453 2.61 5.62 -18.38
N THR A 454 3.16 6.33 -19.36
CA THR A 454 2.75 6.18 -20.75
C THR A 454 3.73 5.20 -21.39
N ASP A 455 3.21 4.12 -21.93
CA ASP A 455 4.01 3.19 -22.73
C ASP A 455 4.38 3.90 -24.03
N GLU A 456 5.68 4.12 -24.27
CA GLU A 456 6.18 4.85 -25.44
C GLU A 456 5.97 4.09 -26.76
N GLU A 457 5.84 2.76 -26.72
CA GLU A 457 5.65 1.92 -27.90
C GLU A 457 4.17 1.80 -28.27
N THR A 458 3.29 1.58 -27.30
CA THR A 458 1.84 1.43 -27.54
C THR A 458 1.08 2.75 -27.48
N GLY A 459 1.65 3.78 -26.85
CA GLY A 459 1.01 5.06 -26.57
C GLY A 459 -0.09 4.98 -25.49
N GLN A 460 -0.29 3.81 -24.87
CA GLN A 460 -1.30 3.62 -23.83
C GLN A 460 -0.84 4.22 -22.50
N THR A 461 -1.79 4.77 -21.74
CA THR A 461 -1.54 5.15 -20.35
C THR A 461 -1.79 3.92 -19.47
N VAL A 462 -0.73 3.42 -18.84
CA VAL A 462 -0.78 2.31 -17.90
C VAL A 462 -0.72 2.88 -16.49
N ILE A 463 -1.74 2.53 -15.71
CA ILE A 463 -1.79 2.84 -14.28
C ILE A 463 -1.42 1.60 -13.48
N SER A 464 -0.62 1.76 -12.43
CA SER A 464 -0.15 0.66 -11.60
C SER A 464 -0.44 0.92 -10.12
N GLY A 465 -0.84 -0.12 -9.40
CA GLY A 465 -1.23 -0.03 -8.00
C GLY A 465 -1.00 -1.33 -7.21
N MET A 466 -1.46 -1.33 -5.96
CA MET A 466 -1.21 -2.40 -4.98
C MET A 466 -2.15 -3.61 -5.10
N GLY A 467 -3.21 -3.50 -5.89
CA GLY A 467 -4.26 -4.49 -6.01
C GLY A 467 -5.37 -4.08 -6.98
N GLU A 468 -6.25 -5.02 -7.31
CA GLU A 468 -7.36 -4.81 -8.25
C GLU A 468 -8.40 -3.86 -7.65
N LEU A 469 -8.76 -4.06 -6.38
CA LEU A 469 -9.69 -3.17 -5.68
C LEU A 469 -9.12 -1.76 -5.55
N HIS A 470 -7.79 -1.63 -5.36
CA HIS A 470 -7.13 -0.32 -5.37
C HIS A 470 -7.33 0.40 -6.71
N LEU A 471 -7.00 -0.24 -7.83
CA LEU A 471 -7.13 0.36 -9.16
C LEU A 471 -8.59 0.66 -9.52
N ASP A 472 -9.52 -0.24 -9.19
CA ASP A 472 -10.96 -0.03 -9.39
C ASP A 472 -11.47 1.23 -8.69
N ILE A 473 -11.05 1.44 -7.43
CA ILE A 473 -11.44 2.62 -6.66
C ILE A 473 -10.84 3.88 -7.27
N LEU A 474 -9.57 3.85 -7.70
CA LEU A 474 -8.96 5.01 -8.35
C LEU A 474 -9.65 5.37 -9.66
N VAL A 475 -10.04 4.38 -10.48
CA VAL A 475 -10.79 4.63 -11.71
C VAL A 475 -12.19 5.15 -11.42
N ASP A 476 -12.89 4.62 -10.40
CA ASP A 476 -14.18 5.16 -9.98
C ASP A 476 -14.06 6.60 -9.46
N ARG A 477 -13.01 6.92 -8.69
CA ARG A 477 -12.70 8.30 -8.26
C ARG A 477 -12.44 9.22 -9.45
N MET A 478 -11.67 8.80 -10.45
CA MET A 478 -11.51 9.55 -11.70
C MET A 478 -12.86 9.87 -12.36
N ARG A 479 -13.74 8.87 -12.39
CA ARG A 479 -15.08 9.01 -12.99
C ARG A 479 -15.99 9.94 -12.19
N ARG A 480 -16.05 9.81 -10.87
CA ARG A 480 -16.99 10.56 -10.02
C ARG A 480 -16.46 11.94 -9.64
N GLU A 481 -15.21 12.05 -9.21
CA GLU A 481 -14.61 13.31 -8.71
C GLU A 481 -14.16 14.22 -9.86
N PHE A 482 -13.52 13.64 -10.88
CA PHE A 482 -12.92 14.40 -11.98
C PHE A 482 -13.77 14.39 -13.26
N LYS A 483 -14.86 13.62 -13.29
CA LYS A 483 -15.78 13.48 -14.44
C LYS A 483 -15.04 13.06 -15.72
N VAL A 484 -14.13 12.09 -15.57
CA VAL A 484 -13.36 11.49 -16.65
C VAL A 484 -13.97 10.14 -16.99
N GLU A 485 -14.46 9.96 -18.21
CA GLU A 485 -14.83 8.62 -18.68
C GLU A 485 -13.63 7.97 -19.39
N CYS A 486 -13.20 6.83 -18.85
CA CYS A 486 -12.17 6.00 -19.45
C CYS A 486 -12.65 4.56 -19.64
N ASN A 487 -12.10 3.90 -20.66
CA ASN A 487 -12.18 2.45 -20.81
C ASN A 487 -11.02 1.80 -20.06
N GLN A 488 -11.27 0.62 -19.53
CA GLN A 488 -10.28 -0.17 -18.81
C GLN A 488 -9.97 -1.41 -19.64
N GLY A 489 -8.70 -1.78 -19.72
CA GLY A 489 -8.25 -2.97 -20.43
C GLY A 489 -6.99 -3.55 -19.82
N ALA A 490 -6.69 -4.81 -20.15
CA ALA A 490 -5.39 -5.38 -19.83
C ALA A 490 -4.30 -4.59 -20.57
N PRO A 491 -3.14 -4.30 -19.93
CA PRO A 491 -2.00 -3.75 -20.62
C PRO A 491 -1.63 -4.59 -21.84
N GLN A 492 -1.34 -3.95 -22.96
CA GLN A 492 -0.88 -4.67 -24.14
C GLN A 492 0.48 -5.32 -23.85
N VAL A 493 0.58 -6.62 -24.15
CA VAL A 493 1.85 -7.32 -24.09
C VAL A 493 2.65 -6.92 -25.32
N GLN A 494 3.86 -6.45 -25.09
CA GLN A 494 4.80 -6.14 -26.17
C GLN A 494 5.32 -7.45 -26.75
N TYR A 495 4.63 -7.99 -27.76
CA TYR A 495 5.14 -9.09 -28.56
C TYR A 495 6.26 -8.60 -29.49
N LYS A 496 7.16 -9.51 -29.87
CA LYS A 496 8.16 -9.27 -30.92
C LYS A 496 8.02 -10.30 -32.02
N GLU A 497 8.63 -10.04 -33.16
CA GLU A 497 8.76 -11.02 -34.24
C GLU A 497 10.20 -11.46 -34.41
N ALA A 498 10.41 -12.72 -34.82
CA ALA A 498 11.72 -13.23 -35.17
C ALA A 498 11.66 -14.07 -36.44
N LEU A 499 12.77 -14.11 -37.19
CA LEU A 499 12.94 -14.93 -38.38
C LEU A 499 13.70 -16.20 -37.99
N THR A 500 13.23 -17.37 -38.40
CA THR A 500 13.86 -18.65 -38.03
C THR A 500 14.62 -19.32 -39.17
N ALA A 501 14.35 -18.93 -40.41
CA ALA A 501 14.97 -19.53 -41.59
C ALA A 501 15.65 -18.48 -42.47
N GLU A 502 16.78 -18.84 -43.07
CA GLU A 502 17.44 -18.00 -44.05
C GLU A 502 16.73 -18.09 -45.42
N THR A 503 16.51 -16.94 -46.07
CA THR A 503 15.90 -16.86 -47.40
C THR A 503 16.60 -15.81 -48.25
N GLY A 504 16.92 -16.16 -49.50
CA GLY A 504 17.43 -15.22 -50.51
C GLY A 504 16.29 -14.53 -51.25
N HIS A 505 16.45 -13.25 -51.55
CA HIS A 505 15.49 -12.45 -52.32
C HIS A 505 16.19 -11.35 -53.11
N ARG A 506 15.71 -11.11 -54.34
CA ARG A 506 16.15 -10.01 -55.18
C ARG A 506 15.00 -9.05 -55.41
N GLU A 507 15.18 -7.79 -55.04
CA GLU A 507 14.16 -6.75 -55.14
C GLU A 507 14.62 -5.64 -56.08
N GLN A 508 13.79 -5.32 -57.07
CA GLN A 508 14.02 -4.22 -58.00
C GLN A 508 12.96 -3.14 -57.83
N TYR A 509 13.40 -1.93 -57.45
CA TYR A 509 12.59 -0.73 -57.42
C TYR A 509 12.79 0.07 -58.70
N LYS A 510 11.80 0.06 -59.60
CA LYS A 510 11.80 0.87 -60.83
C LYS A 510 10.51 1.68 -60.92
N LYS A 511 10.61 3.01 -60.81
CA LYS A 511 9.47 3.92 -61.03
C LYS A 511 9.84 5.05 -61.97
N GLN A 512 8.95 5.34 -62.92
CA GLN A 512 9.09 6.46 -63.84
C GLN A 512 7.86 7.35 -63.67
N THR A 513 8.01 8.43 -62.90
CA THR A 513 6.94 9.42 -62.63
C THR A 513 7.36 10.76 -63.21
N GLY A 514 7.07 11.01 -64.49
CA GLY A 514 7.12 12.34 -65.14
C GLY A 514 8.42 13.19 -65.08
N GLY A 515 9.45 12.75 -64.36
CA GLY A 515 10.73 13.42 -64.09
C GLY A 515 11.89 12.43 -64.01
N ARG A 516 12.95 12.72 -63.22
CA ARG A 516 14.07 11.79 -62.99
C ARG A 516 13.53 10.41 -62.57
N GLY A 517 13.99 9.35 -63.24
CA GLY A 517 13.59 7.99 -62.91
C GLY A 517 14.11 7.62 -61.52
N LYS A 518 13.46 6.63 -60.91
CA LYS A 518 13.96 5.99 -59.68
C LYS A 518 14.32 4.55 -59.98
N PHE A 519 15.56 4.17 -59.66
CA PHE A 519 16.08 2.84 -59.89
C PHE A 519 16.94 2.36 -58.71
N ALA A 520 16.64 1.17 -58.19
CA ALA A 520 17.51 0.42 -57.29
C ALA A 520 17.25 -1.08 -57.46
N ASP A 521 18.29 -1.91 -57.37
CA ASP A 521 18.20 -3.35 -57.46
C ASP A 521 19.17 -3.96 -56.43
N ILE A 522 18.63 -4.78 -55.53
CA ILE A 522 19.38 -5.39 -54.43
C ILE A 522 19.13 -6.90 -54.41
N ASP A 523 20.19 -7.68 -54.23
CA ASP A 523 20.15 -9.12 -54.05
C ASP A 523 20.74 -9.48 -52.68
N PHE A 524 19.92 -10.02 -51.79
CA PHE A 524 20.27 -10.21 -50.39
C PHE A 524 19.70 -11.51 -49.82
N LYS A 525 20.32 -11.97 -48.73
CA LYS A 525 19.79 -13.02 -47.86
C LYS A 525 19.38 -12.43 -46.52
N ILE A 526 18.24 -12.86 -46.01
CA ILE A 526 17.70 -12.48 -44.71
C ILE A 526 17.45 -13.72 -43.86
N GLY A 527 17.71 -13.64 -42.55
CA GLY A 527 17.50 -14.75 -41.62
C GLY A 527 17.69 -14.33 -40.15
N PRO A 528 17.70 -15.30 -39.22
CA PRO A 528 18.07 -15.04 -37.83
C PRO A 528 19.47 -14.43 -37.71
N ALA A 529 19.68 -13.59 -36.69
CA ALA A 529 21.02 -13.16 -36.30
C ALA A 529 21.90 -14.37 -35.93
N ASP A 530 23.21 -14.23 -36.08
CA ASP A 530 24.14 -15.26 -35.60
C ASP A 530 24.10 -15.33 -34.05
N GLU A 531 24.29 -16.51 -33.47
CA GLU A 531 24.19 -16.74 -32.02
C GLU A 531 25.19 -15.89 -31.20
N ASP A 532 26.30 -15.47 -31.80
CA ASP A 532 27.35 -14.64 -31.21
C ASP A 532 27.09 -13.13 -31.34
N PHE A 533 25.96 -12.72 -31.94
CA PHE A 533 25.62 -11.31 -32.12
C PHE A 533 24.89 -10.73 -30.89
N GLU A 534 25.66 -10.28 -29.90
CA GLU A 534 25.14 -9.74 -28.63
C GLU A 534 24.56 -8.30 -28.73
N ALA A 535 24.82 -7.58 -29.83
CA ALA A 535 24.48 -6.16 -29.93
C ALA A 535 22.98 -5.87 -30.11
N GLY A 536 22.17 -6.88 -30.44
CA GLY A 536 20.76 -6.71 -30.80
C GLY A 536 20.56 -5.91 -32.10
N GLY A 537 19.37 -5.99 -32.70
CA GLY A 537 19.05 -5.25 -33.93
C GLY A 537 19.60 -5.88 -35.22
N LEU A 538 19.97 -5.02 -36.20
CA LEU A 538 20.36 -5.46 -37.54
C LEU A 538 21.84 -5.87 -37.61
N GLN A 539 22.08 -7.16 -37.87
CA GLN A 539 23.40 -7.65 -38.28
C GLN A 539 23.55 -7.54 -39.81
N PHE A 540 24.15 -6.44 -40.29
CA PHE A 540 24.31 -6.18 -41.71
C PHE A 540 25.69 -6.61 -42.23
N ILE A 541 25.73 -7.55 -43.18
CA ILE A 541 26.96 -8.03 -43.82
C ILE A 541 26.97 -7.64 -45.29
N ASN A 542 27.91 -6.77 -45.66
CA ASN A 542 28.11 -6.37 -47.04
C ASN A 542 29.14 -7.27 -47.75
N LYS A 543 28.71 -8.05 -48.75
CA LYS A 543 29.57 -8.89 -49.60
C LYS A 543 29.72 -8.39 -51.05
N ILE A 544 29.28 -7.17 -51.35
CA ILE A 544 29.33 -6.61 -52.71
C ILE A 544 30.78 -6.58 -53.23
N LYS A 545 30.98 -7.12 -54.44
CA LYS A 545 32.26 -7.09 -55.17
C LYS A 545 32.11 -6.28 -56.46
N GLY A 546 33.16 -5.58 -56.88
CA GLY A 546 33.21 -4.94 -58.20
C GLY A 546 32.46 -3.61 -58.37
N GLY A 547 31.83 -3.06 -57.32
CA GLY A 547 31.17 -1.74 -57.39
C GLY A 547 29.77 -1.75 -58.03
N ASN A 548 29.13 -2.92 -58.13
CA ASN A 548 27.77 -3.10 -58.65
C ASN A 548 26.71 -2.27 -57.90
N ILE A 549 26.97 -1.94 -56.63
CA ILE A 549 26.32 -0.85 -55.91
C ILE A 549 27.43 0.07 -55.37
N PRO A 550 27.41 1.38 -55.69
CA PRO A 550 28.33 2.36 -55.12
C PRO A 550 28.31 2.33 -53.59
N ARG A 551 29.50 2.42 -52.96
CA ARG A 551 29.64 2.37 -51.49
C ARG A 551 28.80 3.42 -50.76
N GLU A 552 28.52 4.54 -51.43
CA GLU A 552 27.72 5.66 -50.92
C GLU A 552 26.24 5.28 -50.68
N PHE A 553 25.71 4.28 -51.38
CA PHE A 553 24.32 3.85 -51.24
C PHE A 553 24.12 2.70 -50.24
N ILE A 554 25.20 2.05 -49.80
CA ILE A 554 25.15 0.92 -48.87
C ILE A 554 24.56 1.31 -47.51
N PRO A 555 24.92 2.46 -46.90
CA PRO A 555 24.27 2.92 -45.66
C PRO A 555 22.76 3.16 -45.81
N ALA A 556 22.29 3.50 -47.02
CA ALA A 556 20.86 3.70 -47.27
C ALA A 556 20.10 2.36 -47.34
N VAL A 557 20.73 1.31 -47.87
CA VAL A 557 20.18 -0.07 -47.84
C VAL A 557 20.10 -0.56 -46.39
N GLU A 558 21.18 -0.41 -45.63
CA GLU A 558 21.23 -0.79 -44.21
C GLU A 558 20.16 -0.06 -43.39
N LYS A 559 20.05 1.26 -43.55
CA LYS A 559 18.99 2.06 -42.92
C LYS A 559 17.60 1.59 -43.34
N GLY A 560 17.39 1.26 -44.62
CA GLY A 560 16.12 0.75 -45.11
C GLY A 560 15.69 -0.56 -44.43
N PHE A 561 16.62 -1.49 -44.22
CA PHE A 561 16.36 -2.71 -43.45
C PHE A 561 16.14 -2.43 -41.97
N LYS A 562 16.95 -1.55 -41.36
CA LYS A 562 16.81 -1.18 -39.94
C LYS A 562 15.45 -0.54 -39.66
N ASP A 563 15.01 0.38 -40.50
CA ASP A 563 13.67 0.99 -40.41
C ASP A 563 12.56 -0.04 -40.64
N ALA A 564 12.78 -1.05 -41.49
CA ALA A 564 11.78 -2.08 -41.76
C ALA A 564 11.59 -3.05 -40.59
N MET A 565 12.59 -3.20 -39.71
CA MET A 565 12.48 -4.03 -38.50
C MET A 565 11.40 -3.55 -37.54
N SER A 566 11.01 -2.28 -37.57
CA SER A 566 9.97 -1.78 -36.66
C SER A 566 8.58 -2.35 -36.96
N ASN A 567 8.37 -2.97 -38.13
CA ASN A 567 7.07 -3.49 -38.56
C ASN A 567 7.24 -4.88 -39.19
N GLY A 568 7.08 -5.91 -38.37
CA GLY A 568 7.25 -7.31 -38.73
C GLY A 568 6.22 -7.84 -39.75
N PRO A 569 6.54 -8.95 -40.43
CA PRO A 569 5.69 -9.54 -41.48
C PRO A 569 4.37 -10.17 -40.99
N LEU A 570 4.26 -10.57 -39.71
CA LEU A 570 3.10 -11.28 -39.18
C LEU A 570 2.03 -10.34 -38.66
N ALA A 571 2.24 -9.72 -37.51
CA ALA A 571 1.28 -8.84 -36.83
C ALA A 571 1.78 -7.39 -36.77
N GLY A 572 2.96 -7.11 -37.32
CA GLY A 572 3.51 -5.76 -37.38
C GLY A 572 4.28 -5.37 -36.12
N TYR A 573 4.61 -6.33 -35.26
CA TYR A 573 5.48 -6.11 -34.12
C TYR A 573 6.94 -5.97 -34.57
N SER A 574 7.75 -5.29 -33.76
CA SER A 574 9.16 -5.10 -34.08
C SER A 574 9.93 -6.43 -34.10
N VAL A 575 10.86 -6.54 -35.05
CA VAL A 575 11.83 -7.64 -35.11
C VAL A 575 13.02 -7.28 -34.24
N ASP A 576 13.35 -8.11 -33.25
CA ASP A 576 14.38 -7.81 -32.25
C ASP A 576 15.80 -7.86 -32.84
N SER A 577 16.07 -8.94 -33.58
CA SER A 577 17.34 -9.16 -34.24
C SER A 577 17.13 -9.85 -35.57
N MET A 578 17.91 -9.45 -36.58
CA MET A 578 17.93 -10.15 -37.86
C MET A 578 19.28 -9.96 -38.56
N LYS A 579 19.65 -10.96 -39.36
CA LYS A 579 20.82 -10.89 -40.23
C LYS A 579 20.41 -10.59 -41.65
N VAL A 580 21.09 -9.62 -42.26
CA VAL A 580 20.96 -9.33 -43.69
C VAL A 580 22.35 -9.39 -44.32
N THR A 581 22.51 -10.28 -45.29
CA THR A 581 23.72 -10.36 -46.11
C THR A 581 23.42 -9.82 -47.50
N LEU A 582 23.99 -8.66 -47.84
CA LEU A 582 23.88 -8.08 -49.18
C LEU A 582 24.91 -8.74 -50.11
N GLU A 583 24.45 -9.52 -51.07
CA GLU A 583 25.31 -10.34 -51.94
C GLU A 583 25.66 -9.63 -53.25
N ASP A 584 24.67 -9.03 -53.92
CA ASP A 584 24.86 -8.34 -55.21
C ASP A 584 23.77 -7.26 -55.43
N GLY A 585 23.81 -6.57 -56.57
CA GLY A 585 22.77 -5.64 -56.97
C GLY A 585 23.10 -4.89 -58.25
N SER A 586 22.32 -3.86 -58.59
CA SER A 586 22.64 -2.98 -59.71
C SER A 586 22.15 -1.55 -59.48
N PHE A 587 22.80 -0.59 -60.14
CA PHE A 587 22.43 0.83 -60.10
C PHE A 587 22.41 1.43 -61.51
N HIS A 588 21.65 2.52 -61.67
CA HIS A 588 21.63 3.32 -62.87
C HIS A 588 22.25 4.69 -62.58
N PRO A 589 23.27 5.15 -63.33
CA PRO A 589 24.03 6.36 -62.98
C PRO A 589 23.20 7.66 -62.85
N VAL A 590 22.03 7.72 -63.50
CA VAL A 590 21.18 8.92 -63.53
C VAL A 590 19.92 8.79 -62.66
N ASP A 591 19.42 7.56 -62.49
CA ASP A 591 18.12 7.30 -61.87
C ASP A 591 18.23 6.66 -60.47
N SER A 592 19.43 6.28 -60.04
CA SER A 592 19.66 5.76 -58.69
C SER A 592 19.99 6.87 -57.69
N ASP A 593 19.26 6.87 -56.59
CA ASP A 593 19.49 7.73 -55.42
C ASP A 593 19.39 6.91 -54.12
N SER A 594 19.88 7.49 -53.01
CA SER A 594 19.87 6.82 -51.70
C SER A 594 18.45 6.43 -51.26
N LEU A 595 17.44 7.25 -51.57
CA LEU A 595 16.06 6.98 -51.22
C LEU A 595 15.49 5.76 -51.97
N SER A 596 15.88 5.54 -53.23
CA SER A 596 15.45 4.38 -54.01
C SER A 596 15.99 3.08 -53.42
N PHE A 597 17.24 3.07 -52.96
CA PHE A 597 17.84 1.92 -52.27
C PHE A 597 17.20 1.66 -50.89
N GLU A 598 16.88 2.71 -50.13
CA GLU A 598 16.15 2.59 -48.86
C GLU A 598 14.75 1.97 -49.07
N LEU A 599 14.03 2.41 -50.11
CA LEU A 599 12.71 1.88 -50.46
C LEU A 599 12.77 0.45 -51.00
N ALA A 600 13.79 0.13 -51.80
CA ALA A 600 14.03 -1.24 -52.27
C ALA A 600 14.29 -2.19 -51.10
N ALA A 601 15.07 -1.78 -50.10
CA ALA A 601 15.29 -2.56 -48.88
C ALA A 601 13.99 -2.79 -48.09
N LYS A 602 13.17 -1.75 -47.90
CA LYS A 602 11.86 -1.86 -47.21
C LYS A 602 10.88 -2.81 -47.93
N LEU A 603 10.83 -2.77 -49.26
CA LEU A 603 10.00 -3.67 -50.06
C LEU A 603 10.54 -5.11 -50.04
N GLY A 604 11.85 -5.26 -50.21
CA GLY A 604 12.52 -6.54 -50.17
C GLY A 604 12.32 -7.24 -48.83
N PHE A 605 12.46 -6.52 -47.71
CA PHE A 605 12.17 -7.04 -46.37
C PHE A 605 10.74 -7.59 -46.29
N ARG A 606 9.73 -6.84 -46.75
CA ARG A 606 8.32 -7.26 -46.65
C ARG A 606 8.02 -8.57 -47.39
N GLU A 607 8.67 -8.81 -48.53
CA GLU A 607 8.49 -10.02 -49.32
C GLU A 607 9.35 -11.20 -48.81
N ALA A 608 10.60 -10.93 -48.42
CA ALA A 608 11.54 -11.94 -47.99
C ALA A 608 11.24 -12.44 -46.56
N ALA A 609 10.91 -11.53 -45.63
CA ALA A 609 10.65 -11.87 -44.23
C ALA A 609 9.46 -12.82 -44.06
N ARG A 610 8.44 -12.74 -44.94
CA ARG A 610 7.30 -13.70 -44.96
C ARG A 610 7.71 -15.12 -45.31
N LYS A 611 8.77 -15.30 -46.10
CA LYS A 611 9.30 -16.60 -46.53
C LYS A 611 10.31 -17.17 -45.54
N ALA A 612 10.90 -16.32 -44.70
CA ALA A 612 11.88 -16.65 -43.66
C ALA A 612 11.29 -17.29 -42.38
N LYS A 613 10.10 -17.92 -42.50
CA LYS A 613 9.36 -18.56 -41.40
C LYS A 613 9.31 -17.68 -40.14
N PRO A 614 8.64 -16.52 -40.21
CA PRO A 614 8.55 -15.62 -39.07
C PRO A 614 7.74 -16.27 -37.94
N MET A 615 8.05 -15.91 -36.69
CA MET A 615 7.37 -16.36 -35.49
C MET A 615 7.13 -15.20 -34.53
N ILE A 616 6.14 -15.33 -33.65
CA ILE A 616 5.89 -14.37 -32.58
C ILE A 616 6.66 -14.79 -31.33
N LEU A 617 7.31 -13.83 -30.70
CA LEU A 617 7.96 -13.95 -29.42
C LEU A 617 7.14 -13.23 -28.35
N GLU A 618 6.99 -13.88 -27.19
CA GLU A 618 6.35 -13.31 -26.00
C GLU A 618 7.41 -13.02 -24.92
N PRO A 619 7.20 -11.99 -24.08
CA PRO A 619 8.11 -11.69 -22.99
C PRO A 619 7.94 -12.69 -21.83
N LEU A 620 9.02 -13.36 -21.45
CA LEU A 620 9.12 -14.14 -20.23
C LEU A 620 9.66 -13.28 -19.09
N MET A 621 8.98 -13.38 -17.96
CA MET A 621 9.31 -12.71 -16.71
C MET A 621 9.99 -13.70 -15.78
N LYS A 622 11.13 -13.30 -15.20
CA LYS A 622 11.71 -13.99 -14.06
C LYS A 622 10.91 -13.60 -12.82
N MET A 623 10.38 -14.59 -12.13
CA MET A 623 9.46 -14.42 -11.03
C MET A 623 10.01 -15.06 -9.76
N GLU A 624 9.80 -14.39 -8.64
CA GLU A 624 10.03 -14.92 -7.30
C GLU A 624 8.73 -14.85 -6.52
N VAL A 625 8.30 -15.96 -5.92
CA VAL A 625 7.10 -16.03 -5.10
C VAL A 625 7.48 -16.51 -3.70
N VAL A 626 7.20 -15.71 -2.68
CA VAL A 626 7.42 -16.04 -1.27
C VAL A 626 6.08 -16.41 -0.64
N MET A 627 6.01 -17.57 0.01
CA MET A 627 4.76 -18.09 0.57
C MET A 627 5.01 -19.01 1.77
N PRO A 628 3.98 -19.30 2.59
CA PRO A 628 4.08 -20.36 3.60
C PRO A 628 4.25 -21.74 2.96
N GLU A 629 5.02 -22.62 3.61
CA GLU A 629 5.28 -24.00 3.15
C GLU A 629 3.98 -24.78 2.87
N THR A 630 2.93 -24.53 3.65
CA THR A 630 1.62 -25.20 3.50
C THR A 630 0.94 -24.92 2.15
N SER A 631 1.25 -23.79 1.52
CA SER A 631 0.63 -23.35 0.25
C SER A 631 1.50 -23.63 -0.97
N MET A 632 2.70 -24.19 -0.78
CA MET A 632 3.68 -24.45 -1.84
C MET A 632 3.10 -25.24 -3.01
N GLY A 633 2.43 -26.36 -2.72
CA GLY A 633 1.91 -27.27 -3.75
C GLY A 633 0.89 -26.60 -4.67
N ASP A 634 -0.01 -25.81 -4.10
CA ASP A 634 -1.06 -25.11 -4.85
C ASP A 634 -0.48 -23.98 -5.71
N VAL A 635 0.50 -23.23 -5.20
CA VAL A 635 1.15 -22.15 -5.96
C VAL A 635 1.94 -22.71 -7.14
N VAL A 636 2.69 -23.80 -6.94
CA VAL A 636 3.40 -24.48 -8.02
C VAL A 636 2.41 -25.05 -9.05
N GLY A 637 1.27 -25.57 -8.60
CA GLY A 637 0.19 -26.00 -9.48
C GLY A 637 -0.36 -24.87 -10.36
N ASP A 638 -0.60 -23.68 -9.79
CA ASP A 638 -1.09 -22.51 -10.52
C ASP A 638 -0.04 -21.96 -11.50
N LEU A 639 1.23 -21.88 -11.09
CA LEU A 639 2.33 -21.47 -11.97
C LEU A 639 2.45 -22.39 -13.19
N ASN A 640 2.36 -23.71 -12.99
CA ASN A 640 2.38 -24.67 -14.11
C ASN A 640 1.16 -24.51 -15.03
N LYS A 641 -0.02 -24.22 -14.48
CA LYS A 641 -1.22 -23.93 -15.27
C LYS A 641 -1.06 -22.68 -16.14
N ARG A 642 -0.29 -21.71 -15.66
CA ARG A 642 0.07 -20.44 -16.34
C ARG A 642 1.30 -20.56 -17.23
N ARG A 643 1.71 -21.78 -17.61
CA ARG A 643 2.91 -22.05 -18.45
C ARG A 643 4.22 -21.58 -17.81
N GLY A 644 4.22 -21.42 -16.49
CA GLY A 644 5.40 -21.10 -15.71
C GLY A 644 6.36 -22.28 -15.62
N MET A 645 7.64 -22.03 -15.85
CA MET A 645 8.73 -23.00 -15.67
C MET A 645 9.41 -22.73 -14.35
N VAL A 646 9.23 -23.61 -13.36
CA VAL A 646 9.90 -23.50 -12.07
C VAL A 646 11.39 -23.83 -12.24
N GLU A 647 12.26 -22.90 -11.88
CA GLU A 647 13.73 -23.04 -11.95
C GLU A 647 14.32 -23.55 -10.64
N GLY A 648 13.71 -23.20 -9.49
CA GLY A 648 14.21 -23.57 -8.18
C GLY A 648 13.25 -23.27 -7.05
N MET A 649 13.51 -23.88 -5.90
CA MET A 649 12.80 -23.63 -4.65
C MET A 649 13.82 -23.48 -3.52
N ASP A 650 13.64 -22.44 -2.72
CA ASP A 650 14.48 -22.11 -1.57
C ASP A 650 13.60 -21.93 -0.32
N THR A 651 14.23 -21.89 0.85
CA THR A 651 13.57 -21.56 2.12
C THR A 651 14.24 -20.33 2.72
N LYS A 652 13.45 -19.31 3.07
CA LYS A 652 13.92 -18.06 3.67
C LYS A 652 13.07 -17.71 4.89
N ASP A 653 13.69 -17.62 6.05
CA ASP A 653 13.04 -17.23 7.32
C ASP A 653 11.79 -18.07 7.70
N GLY A 654 11.74 -19.34 7.27
CA GLY A 654 10.61 -20.25 7.50
C GLY A 654 9.50 -20.17 6.45
N ASP A 655 9.58 -19.20 5.53
CA ASP A 655 8.75 -19.14 4.32
C ASP A 655 9.48 -19.84 3.17
N SER A 656 8.71 -20.40 2.24
CA SER A 656 9.21 -21.06 1.04
C SER A 656 9.18 -20.09 -0.14
N VAL A 657 10.25 -20.09 -0.93
CA VAL A 657 10.48 -19.21 -2.07
C VAL A 657 10.53 -20.04 -3.35
N VAL A 658 9.75 -19.69 -4.36
CA VAL A 658 9.74 -20.35 -5.67
C VAL A 658 10.25 -19.38 -6.72
N HIS A 659 11.28 -19.80 -7.45
CA HIS A 659 11.80 -19.09 -8.62
C HIS A 659 11.23 -19.72 -9.88
N ALA A 660 10.60 -18.93 -10.74
CA ALA A 660 10.01 -19.41 -11.99
C ALA A 660 10.16 -18.41 -13.14
N LYS A 661 10.12 -18.90 -14.37
CA LYS A 661 9.96 -18.07 -15.57
C LYS A 661 8.55 -18.21 -16.11
N VAL A 662 7.82 -17.12 -16.25
CA VAL A 662 6.40 -17.15 -16.64
C VAL A 662 6.12 -16.10 -17.73
N PRO A 663 5.30 -16.40 -18.75
CA PRO A 663 4.90 -15.41 -19.73
C PRO A 663 4.11 -14.26 -19.11
N LEU A 664 4.47 -13.01 -19.43
CA LEU A 664 3.78 -11.82 -18.88
C LEU A 664 2.27 -11.83 -19.17
N SER A 665 1.88 -12.36 -20.33
CA SER A 665 0.48 -12.51 -20.77
C SER A 665 -0.38 -13.34 -19.81
N GLU A 666 0.22 -14.29 -19.10
CA GLU A 666 -0.48 -15.19 -18.17
C GLU A 666 -0.49 -14.64 -16.73
N MET A 667 0.17 -13.51 -16.49
CA MET A 667 0.38 -12.96 -15.14
C MET A 667 -0.61 -11.85 -14.76
N PHE A 668 -1.46 -11.42 -15.70
CA PHE A 668 -2.51 -10.46 -15.40
C PHE A 668 -3.44 -11.01 -14.31
N GLY A 669 -3.61 -10.23 -13.23
CA GLY A 669 -4.40 -10.64 -12.07
C GLY A 669 -3.81 -11.75 -11.21
N TYR A 670 -2.53 -12.13 -11.41
CA TYR A 670 -1.91 -13.22 -10.64
C TYR A 670 -1.90 -12.95 -9.14
N VAL A 671 -1.63 -11.73 -8.71
CA VAL A 671 -1.58 -11.35 -7.28
C VAL A 671 -2.89 -11.69 -6.55
N THR A 672 -4.04 -11.48 -7.18
CA THR A 672 -5.35 -11.84 -6.62
C THR A 672 -5.48 -13.35 -6.45
N THR A 673 -5.04 -14.11 -7.46
CA THR A 673 -5.04 -15.59 -7.41
C THR A 673 -4.08 -16.11 -6.35
N LEU A 674 -2.87 -15.58 -6.30
CA LEU A 674 -1.84 -15.92 -5.32
C LEU A 674 -2.33 -15.67 -3.90
N ARG A 675 -2.95 -14.52 -3.64
CA ARG A 675 -3.53 -14.21 -2.33
C ARG A 675 -4.63 -15.18 -1.96
N THR A 676 -5.46 -15.60 -2.91
CA THR A 676 -6.50 -16.62 -2.65
C THR A 676 -5.86 -17.96 -2.24
N ILE A 677 -4.86 -18.43 -2.98
CA ILE A 677 -4.18 -19.70 -2.72
C ILE A 677 -3.41 -19.68 -1.39
N THR A 678 -2.75 -18.56 -1.09
CA THR A 678 -1.88 -18.42 0.09
C THR A 678 -2.60 -17.83 1.30
N SER A 679 -3.93 -17.69 1.25
CA SER A 679 -4.72 -17.00 2.26
C SER A 679 -4.20 -15.58 2.57
N GLY A 680 -3.64 -14.89 1.59
CA GLY A 680 -3.13 -13.53 1.68
C GLY A 680 -1.69 -13.40 2.19
N ARG A 681 -1.00 -14.51 2.48
CA ARG A 681 0.39 -14.52 2.99
C ARG A 681 1.45 -14.51 1.89
N GLY A 682 1.07 -14.83 0.65
CA GLY A 682 1.97 -14.89 -0.49
C GLY A 682 2.31 -13.50 -1.03
N SER A 683 3.57 -13.32 -1.40
CA SER A 683 4.04 -12.15 -2.14
C SER A 683 4.77 -12.60 -3.41
N SER A 684 4.76 -11.76 -4.44
CA SER A 684 5.44 -12.04 -5.70
C SER A 684 6.17 -10.82 -6.21
N SER A 685 7.36 -11.03 -6.78
CA SER A 685 8.10 -10.03 -7.56
C SER A 685 8.39 -10.59 -8.95
N MET A 686 8.51 -9.69 -9.94
CA MET A 686 8.77 -10.07 -11.32
C MET A 686 9.65 -9.06 -12.04
N GLU A 687 10.59 -9.56 -12.83
CA GLU A 687 11.52 -8.78 -13.64
C GLU A 687 11.57 -9.35 -15.06
N PHE A 688 11.83 -8.50 -16.06
CA PHE A 688 11.98 -8.98 -17.43
C PHE A 688 13.18 -9.93 -17.54
N SER A 689 12.99 -11.09 -18.18
CA SER A 689 14.07 -12.03 -18.42
C SER A 689 14.54 -11.99 -19.88
N HIS A 690 13.68 -12.43 -20.80
CA HIS A 690 13.98 -12.50 -22.24
C HIS A 690 12.70 -12.76 -23.04
N TYR A 691 12.79 -12.66 -24.36
CA TYR A 691 11.73 -13.06 -25.28
C TYR A 691 11.86 -14.54 -25.66
N ALA A 692 10.74 -15.27 -25.69
CA ALA A 692 10.69 -16.68 -26.06
C ALA A 692 9.60 -16.98 -27.10
N GLU A 693 9.71 -18.13 -27.78
CA GLU A 693 8.73 -18.58 -28.75
C GLU A 693 7.32 -18.67 -28.15
N THR A 694 6.37 -17.98 -28.79
CA THR A 694 4.96 -18.07 -28.40
C THR A 694 4.37 -19.38 -28.92
N PRO A 695 3.65 -20.16 -28.09
CA PRO A 695 2.95 -21.35 -28.55
C PRO A 695 2.00 -21.05 -29.71
N LYS A 696 1.91 -21.98 -30.68
CA LYS A 696 1.16 -21.78 -31.94
C LYS A 696 -0.28 -21.27 -31.75
N GLY A 697 -1.03 -21.83 -30.80
CA GLY A 697 -2.42 -21.42 -30.56
C GLY A 697 -2.54 -19.95 -30.14
N ILE A 698 -1.66 -19.48 -29.24
CA ILE A 698 -1.64 -18.09 -28.78
C ILE A 698 -1.10 -17.18 -29.89
N SER A 699 -0.09 -17.63 -30.65
CA SER A 699 0.44 -16.87 -31.77
C SER A 699 -0.62 -16.59 -32.84
N GLU A 700 -1.50 -17.54 -33.15
CA GLU A 700 -2.60 -17.34 -34.10
C GLU A 700 -3.62 -16.32 -33.58
N GLU A 701 -3.99 -16.40 -32.31
CA GLU A 701 -4.91 -15.45 -31.65
C GLU A 701 -4.35 -14.02 -31.65
N VAL A 702 -3.06 -13.85 -31.32
CA VAL A 702 -2.38 -12.55 -31.35
C VAL A 702 -2.39 -11.95 -32.76
N ILE A 703 -2.18 -12.78 -33.80
CA ILE A 703 -2.22 -12.32 -35.19
C ILE A 703 -3.64 -11.90 -35.60
N GLU A 704 -4.66 -12.64 -35.16
CA GLU A 704 -6.06 -12.33 -35.45
C GLU A 704 -6.49 -11.02 -34.81
N ASN A 705 -6.15 -10.79 -33.53
CA ASN A 705 -6.50 -9.59 -32.79
C ASN A 705 -5.98 -8.31 -33.45
N VAL A 706 -4.78 -8.34 -34.05
CA VAL A 706 -4.18 -7.17 -34.71
C VAL A 706 -4.71 -6.97 -36.14
N LYS A 707 -4.99 -8.06 -36.89
CA LYS A 707 -5.49 -7.96 -38.27
C LYS A 707 -7.00 -7.75 -38.36
N GLY A 708 -7.72 -7.92 -37.26
CA GLY A 708 -9.17 -7.96 -37.19
C GLY A 708 -9.71 -9.30 -37.71
N SER A 709 -10.72 -9.84 -37.03
CA SER A 709 -11.45 -11.01 -37.51
C SER A 709 -12.03 -10.72 -38.89
N LYS A 710 -11.74 -11.60 -39.85
CA LYS A 710 -12.30 -11.52 -41.21
C LYS A 710 -13.76 -11.91 -41.25
#